data_AF-A0AA43CJ84-F1
#
_entry.id   AF-A0AA43CJ84-F1
#
_cell.length_a   1.000
_cell.length_b   1.000
_cell.length_c   1.000
_cell.angle_alpha   90.00
_cell.angle_beta   90.00
_cell.angle_gamma   90.00
#
_symmetry.space_group_name_H-M   'P 1'
#
loop_
_entity.id
_entity.type
_entity.pdbx_description
1 polymer ?
#
loop_
_entity_poly.entity_id
_entity_poly.type
_entity_poly.pdbx_seq_one_letter_code
_entity_poly.pdbx_strand_id
1 'polypeptide(L)'
;MRSRLALSPVIAIVLVAIFTVNAMAGGAAQIKRPTPIKPVYKSLPAHDNTNELVFKLVEGIGQPEFDGNRFLRVTAEWDRLNNEILSHNKSTSCQPHIITAKADLDRLRAEGMRRVGHTLPDLTLYYRLTIADNATADDKLDLVRALNSLDIVEIAYFAPKPELANIETKIALTPVWEYSQWYLQPAPTGLDAYYGWSFAGGKGETVKMVDIEGNWVESHEDLHGGTDSWHIAGSKILDPGWWHHGTAVLGEVAADSNSFGMTGIAYNVDLGTVSIGSMSTASALTTATNNTVAGDIILIELHAPGPHYDFQSVSGQTGYVAMEYWQENFDAIVNASALGRIVVEAAGNGEENYDDQTIYNHFFDSTYRYSGAVMVGAGTLSHVPEWFTNYGERVDVHGFGSNVYTLGYGGLYGSDTTNYYTATFGGTSSASPIIVGACAILQGIHKQAHGRPLDYTEMHELLMNYSTPQAAHFKLIGPMPNLQGSCDQVVGVSFTADTTIGWAPLAVDFEASSGLTVDSWDWDFGDGNLDTGQTTSHTYLGPGMYDVSLEIQAGEETRSSTKSSYIKVLADSMIADTAEALPGEIVEIAVYGRNSIPINEIIVPVVYDGDMALTYDHFSTDSCRTDYFEVQSQVHFSPSTKKTTFKLQASSSGTAPDLPAGAGPIIRLFFQIDAGAQHTETTTIAIDGYSTRLPEFNGNILDYAPRTVGGLVKLCLSRGDMDGEIGITIADLVYMVDFMFNSGLPPFPMDLGDVDCSGAVDIADLVYMVDWMFSGGPAPCGC
;
A
#
# COMPACT_ATOMS: atom_id res chain seq x y z
N MET A 1 38.11 38.46 65.43
CA MET A 1 37.73 39.87 65.66
C MET A 1 36.51 40.18 64.81
N ARG A 2 35.57 40.94 65.39
CA ARG A 2 34.35 41.51 64.77
C ARG A 2 34.71 42.19 63.42
N SER A 3 33.87 42.17 62.39
CA SER A 3 32.73 43.09 62.30
C SER A 3 31.73 42.74 61.19
N ARG A 4 30.45 42.90 61.53
CA ARG A 4 29.27 43.01 60.65
C ARG A 4 29.38 44.25 59.74
N LEU A 5 28.78 44.24 58.55
CA LEU A 5 27.48 44.88 58.25
C LEU A 5 27.16 44.91 56.75
N ALA A 6 25.85 44.89 56.47
CA ALA A 6 25.17 44.80 55.20
C ALA A 6 25.25 46.06 54.31
N LEU A 7 24.95 45.94 53.00
CA LEU A 7 23.78 46.52 52.31
C LEU A 7 23.91 46.44 50.76
N SER A 8 22.96 45.74 50.12
CA SER A 8 22.13 46.12 48.93
C SER A 8 22.73 46.56 47.55
N PRO A 9 21.96 46.56 46.44
CA PRO A 9 22.32 45.87 45.19
C PRO A 9 22.38 46.80 43.94
N VAL A 10 23.34 46.60 43.04
CA VAL A 10 23.36 47.26 41.70
C VAL A 10 24.14 46.41 40.68
N ILE A 11 23.45 45.98 39.62
CA ILE A 11 23.87 45.76 38.20
C ILE A 11 25.07 44.84 37.90
N ALA A 12 24.80 43.79 37.12
CA ALA A 12 25.72 43.28 36.09
C ALA A 12 24.92 42.53 34.99
N ILE A 13 24.47 43.23 33.95
CA ILE A 13 24.09 42.62 32.66
C ILE A 13 25.26 42.93 31.73
N VAL A 14 25.92 41.88 31.24
CA VAL A 14 27.23 41.89 30.60
C VAL A 14 27.10 41.50 29.11
N LEU A 15 27.93 42.16 28.27
CA LEU A 15 28.22 42.00 26.82
C LEU A 15 27.27 42.78 25.87
N VAL A 16 27.61 43.90 25.19
CA VAL A 16 28.82 44.39 24.46
C VAL A 16 29.32 43.37 23.43
N ALA A 17 29.43 43.60 22.12
CA ALA A 17 29.08 44.65 21.15
C ALA A 17 29.19 43.99 19.74
N ILE A 18 28.20 44.06 18.86
CA ILE A 18 28.00 45.07 17.79
C ILE A 18 29.19 45.22 16.81
N PHE A 19 29.00 44.78 15.57
CA PHE A 19 29.29 45.58 14.38
C PHE A 19 28.02 45.66 13.50
N THR A 20 27.55 46.88 13.31
CA THR A 20 26.37 47.35 12.57
C THR A 20 26.73 47.81 11.16
N VAL A 21 25.86 47.54 10.16
CA VAL A 21 25.34 48.53 9.17
C VAL A 21 23.99 47.98 8.64
N ASN A 22 22.84 48.42 9.17
CA ASN A 22 21.92 49.43 8.62
C ASN A 22 21.45 49.26 7.16
N ALA A 23 20.19 48.83 7.00
CA ALA A 23 19.23 49.36 6.02
C ALA A 23 17.82 48.97 6.49
N MET A 24 17.10 49.90 7.12
CA MET A 24 15.99 50.64 6.52
C MET A 24 14.77 49.77 6.20
N ALA A 25 13.70 50.06 6.92
CA ALA A 25 12.37 49.50 6.78
C ALA A 25 11.89 49.49 5.32
N GLY A 26 11.63 48.29 4.81
CA GLY A 26 10.66 48.03 3.75
C GLY A 26 9.59 47.13 4.35
N GLY A 27 8.38 47.66 4.52
CA GLY A 27 7.27 46.94 5.14
C GLY A 27 6.90 45.70 4.34
N ALA A 28 7.28 44.51 4.83
CA ALA A 28 6.54 43.31 4.51
C ALA A 28 5.19 43.46 5.23
N ALA A 29 4.12 43.68 4.47
CA ALA A 29 2.78 43.68 5.01
C ALA A 29 2.60 42.38 5.79
N GLN A 30 2.39 42.47 7.11
CA GLN A 30 1.88 41.32 7.86
C GLN A 30 0.71 40.79 7.04
N ILE A 31 0.77 39.53 6.61
CA ILE A 31 -0.35 38.88 5.93
C ILE A 31 -1.51 38.97 6.91
N LYS A 32 -2.40 39.94 6.65
CA LYS A 32 -3.50 40.25 7.53
C LYS A 32 -4.51 39.15 7.29
N ARG A 33 -4.87 38.43 8.35
CA ARG A 33 -5.94 37.43 8.29
C ARG A 33 -7.13 38.04 7.52
N PRO A 34 -7.65 37.36 6.49
CA PRO A 34 -8.84 37.86 5.80
C PRO A 34 -10.01 37.92 6.78
N THR A 35 -10.68 39.07 6.83
CA THR A 35 -11.94 39.20 7.57
C THR A 35 -12.98 38.32 6.87
N PRO A 36 -13.65 37.41 7.60
CA PRO A 36 -14.71 36.59 7.04
C PRO A 36 -15.78 37.44 6.37
N ILE A 37 -16.26 36.99 5.22
CA ILE A 37 -17.43 37.59 4.58
C ILE A 37 -18.66 37.11 5.38
N LYS A 38 -19.43 38.06 5.92
CA LYS A 38 -20.62 37.72 6.70
C LYS A 38 -21.67 37.05 5.80
N PRO A 39 -22.27 35.94 6.23
CA PRO A 39 -23.26 35.23 5.42
C PRO A 39 -24.52 36.08 5.22
N VAL A 40 -25.06 36.09 4.01
CA VAL A 40 -26.32 36.77 3.67
C VAL A 40 -27.45 35.76 3.60
N TYR A 41 -28.13 35.53 4.73
CA TYR A 41 -29.27 34.63 4.78
C TYR A 41 -30.51 35.26 4.12
N LYS A 42 -31.05 34.64 3.06
CA LYS A 42 -32.38 34.99 2.49
C LYS A 42 -33.52 34.24 3.19
N SER A 43 -33.26 33.00 3.59
CA SER A 43 -34.06 32.12 4.46
C SER A 43 -33.11 31.18 5.20
N LEU A 44 -33.55 30.52 6.29
CA LEU A 44 -32.76 29.46 6.93
C LEU A 44 -32.94 28.13 6.17
N PRO A 45 -31.86 27.50 5.69
CA PRO A 45 -31.93 26.14 5.15
C PRO A 45 -32.44 25.13 6.19
N ALA A 46 -33.09 24.05 5.75
CA ALA A 46 -33.65 23.04 6.66
C ALA A 46 -32.59 22.36 7.55
N HIS A 47 -31.35 22.24 7.07
CA HIS A 47 -30.19 21.70 7.82
C HIS A 47 -29.61 22.68 8.85
N ASP A 48 -29.86 23.99 8.70
CA ASP A 48 -29.42 25.05 9.62
C ASP A 48 -30.46 25.35 10.71
N ASN A 49 -31.57 24.60 10.77
CA ASN A 49 -32.60 24.76 11.80
C ASN A 49 -32.20 24.10 13.14
N THR A 50 -30.94 24.27 13.55
CA THR A 50 -30.47 23.89 14.89
C THR A 50 -30.88 24.97 15.91
N ASN A 51 -30.81 24.63 17.19
CA ASN A 51 -30.99 25.60 18.28
C ASN A 51 -29.63 26.15 18.77
N GLU A 52 -28.57 26.03 17.96
CA GLU A 52 -27.24 26.50 18.32
C GLU A 52 -26.72 27.48 17.27
N LEU A 53 -26.61 28.75 17.66
CA LEU A 53 -25.98 29.80 16.85
C LEU A 53 -24.57 30.03 17.36
N VAL A 54 -23.59 30.02 16.46
CA VAL A 54 -22.19 30.33 16.76
C VAL A 54 -21.88 31.72 16.23
N PHE A 55 -21.25 32.55 17.05
CA PHE A 55 -20.71 33.82 16.58
C PHE A 55 -19.29 34.04 17.10
N LYS A 56 -18.53 34.81 16.34
CA LYS A 56 -17.18 35.23 16.69
C LYS A 56 -17.12 36.74 16.81
N LEU A 57 -16.47 37.24 17.85
CA LEU A 57 -16.16 38.66 18.00
C LEU A 57 -14.93 39.06 17.20
N VAL A 58 -14.86 40.33 16.78
CA VAL A 58 -13.72 40.84 16.02
C VAL A 58 -12.40 40.74 16.78
N GLU A 59 -11.35 40.37 16.05
CA GLU A 59 -9.99 40.30 16.58
C GLU A 59 -9.54 41.63 17.19
N GLY A 60 -8.71 41.57 18.24
CA GLY A 60 -8.13 42.76 18.85
C GLY A 60 -9.07 43.56 19.77
N ILE A 61 -10.32 43.12 19.95
CA ILE A 61 -11.28 43.78 20.88
C ILE A 61 -10.95 43.56 22.37
N GLY A 62 -9.98 42.69 22.64
CA GLY A 62 -9.66 42.20 23.97
C GLY A 62 -10.74 41.24 24.49
N GLN A 63 -10.42 40.50 25.54
CA GLN A 63 -11.33 39.50 26.09
C GLN A 63 -12.51 40.19 26.80
N PRO A 64 -13.76 40.01 26.36
CA PRO A 64 -14.89 40.55 27.09
C PRO A 64 -15.14 39.71 28.34
N GLU A 65 -15.37 40.37 29.48
CA GLU A 65 -15.84 39.67 30.68
C GLU A 65 -17.29 39.26 30.45
N PHE A 66 -17.66 38.05 30.86
CA PHE A 66 -18.98 37.48 30.65
C PHE A 66 -19.48 36.90 31.98
N ASP A 67 -20.65 37.37 32.45
CA ASP A 67 -21.18 37.00 33.77
C ASP A 67 -22.07 35.75 33.76
N GLY A 68 -22.21 35.09 32.61
CA GLY A 68 -23.12 33.97 32.41
C GLY A 68 -24.42 34.36 31.69
N ASN A 69 -24.80 35.64 31.72
CA ASN A 69 -26.03 36.15 31.07
C ASN A 69 -25.76 37.26 30.04
N ARG A 70 -24.70 38.05 30.20
CA ARG A 70 -24.37 39.17 29.31
C ARG A 70 -22.87 39.44 29.28
N PHE A 71 -22.44 40.11 28.23
CA PHE A 71 -21.09 40.67 28.16
C PHE A 71 -21.00 41.91 29.06
N LEU A 72 -20.07 41.89 30.01
CA LEU A 72 -19.77 42.93 30.98
C LEU A 72 -18.88 44.01 30.36
N ARG A 73 -19.38 44.78 29.39
CA ARG A 73 -18.73 45.99 28.85
C ARG A 73 -19.79 47.00 28.38
N VAL A 74 -19.53 48.29 28.54
CA VAL A 74 -20.55 49.36 28.49
C VAL A 74 -20.29 50.36 27.35
N THR A 75 -20.05 49.85 26.13
CA THR A 75 -20.14 50.69 24.93
C THR A 75 -21.48 50.46 24.26
N ALA A 76 -21.98 51.44 23.50
CA ALA A 76 -23.26 51.34 22.80
C ALA A 76 -23.36 50.08 21.89
N GLU A 77 -22.25 49.58 21.36
CA GLU A 77 -22.22 48.36 20.53
C GLU A 77 -22.28 47.07 21.34
N TRP A 78 -21.70 47.04 22.55
CA TRP A 78 -21.84 45.93 23.50
C TRP A 78 -23.25 45.89 24.09
N ASP A 79 -23.85 47.05 24.36
CA ASP A 79 -25.25 47.16 24.75
C ASP A 79 -26.16 46.71 23.61
N ARG A 80 -25.84 47.05 22.36
CA ARG A 80 -26.55 46.50 21.18
C ARG A 80 -26.39 45.00 21.06
N LEU A 81 -25.19 44.44 21.18
CA LEU A 81 -24.96 42.99 21.16
C LEU A 81 -25.77 42.27 22.25
N ASN A 82 -25.67 42.75 23.49
CA ASN A 82 -26.45 42.24 24.61
C ASN A 82 -27.95 42.40 24.35
N ASN A 83 -28.38 43.54 23.82
CA ASN A 83 -29.78 43.75 23.46
C ASN A 83 -30.21 42.82 22.34
N GLU A 84 -29.44 42.55 21.30
CA GLU A 84 -29.84 41.61 20.25
C GLU A 84 -29.95 40.17 20.80
N ILE A 85 -29.03 39.78 21.68
CA ILE A 85 -29.07 38.49 22.40
C ILE A 85 -30.29 38.40 23.32
N LEU A 86 -30.69 39.50 23.97
CA LEU A 86 -31.78 39.56 24.95
C LEU A 86 -33.16 39.91 24.35
N SER A 87 -33.23 40.71 23.29
CA SER A 87 -34.45 41.32 22.68
C SER A 87 -35.21 40.34 21.81
N HIS A 88 -34.52 39.40 21.19
CA HIS A 88 -35.12 38.27 20.47
C HIS A 88 -35.70 37.21 21.42
N ASN A 89 -35.58 37.44 22.74
CA ASN A 89 -36.33 36.82 23.84
C ASN A 89 -36.39 35.29 23.84
N LYS A 90 -35.38 34.63 23.25
CA LYS A 90 -35.33 33.18 23.12
C LYS A 90 -33.91 32.60 23.15
N SER A 91 -32.85 33.33 23.51
CA SER A 91 -31.57 32.69 23.83
C SER A 91 -31.61 32.18 25.28
N THR A 92 -31.39 30.89 25.53
CA THR A 92 -31.39 30.28 26.88
C THR A 92 -30.02 30.33 27.55
N SER A 93 -28.94 30.41 26.76
CA SER A 93 -27.58 30.59 27.26
C SER A 93 -26.65 31.17 26.20
N CYS A 94 -25.60 31.85 26.65
CA CYS A 94 -24.43 32.21 25.85
C CYS A 94 -23.19 31.68 26.59
N GLN A 95 -22.28 31.01 25.89
CA GLN A 95 -21.07 30.45 26.50
C GLN A 95 -19.91 30.40 25.50
N PRO A 96 -18.64 30.30 25.96
CA PRO A 96 -17.52 30.02 25.07
C PRO A 96 -17.79 28.76 24.22
N HIS A 97 -17.58 28.84 22.91
CA HIS A 97 -17.84 27.72 22.00
C HIS A 97 -16.73 26.65 22.08
N ILE A 98 -15.48 27.09 22.26
CA ILE A 98 -14.32 26.20 22.38
C ILE A 98 -14.06 25.98 23.88
N ILE A 99 -14.19 24.73 24.30
CA ILE A 99 -14.14 24.33 25.72
C ILE A 99 -12.72 24.11 26.26
N THR A 100 -11.70 24.14 25.39
CA THR A 100 -10.29 24.09 25.80
C THR A 100 -9.96 25.28 26.70
N ALA A 101 -9.21 25.03 27.78
CA ALA A 101 -8.87 26.08 28.74
C ALA A 101 -8.16 27.25 28.04
N LYS A 102 -8.55 28.48 28.40
CA LYS A 102 -8.05 29.71 27.76
C LYS A 102 -6.52 29.79 27.74
N ALA A 103 -5.86 29.44 28.84
CA ALA A 103 -4.41 29.46 28.94
C ALA A 103 -3.73 28.54 27.92
N ASP A 104 -4.34 27.41 27.59
CA ASP A 104 -3.82 26.49 26.58
C ASP A 104 -4.06 27.03 25.17
N LEU A 105 -5.23 27.62 24.88
CA LEU A 105 -5.51 28.27 23.59
C LEU A 105 -4.57 29.45 23.32
N ASP A 106 -4.30 30.28 24.34
CA ASP A 106 -3.34 31.38 24.25
C ASP A 106 -1.92 30.86 24.00
N ARG A 107 -1.51 29.78 24.69
CA ARG A 107 -0.20 29.14 24.49
C ARG A 107 -0.05 28.60 23.07
N LEU A 108 -1.04 27.83 22.60
CA LEU A 108 -1.06 27.24 21.25
C LEU A 108 -1.02 28.33 20.17
N ARG A 109 -1.80 29.40 20.35
CA ARG A 109 -1.81 30.55 19.44
C ARG A 109 -0.46 31.26 19.41
N ALA A 110 0.17 31.50 20.56
CA ALA A 110 1.48 32.13 20.63
C ALA A 110 2.58 31.27 20.01
N GLU A 111 2.51 29.94 20.19
CA GLU A 111 3.43 29.02 19.52
C GLU A 111 3.24 29.00 18.02
N GLY A 112 2.00 28.88 17.55
CA GLY A 112 1.70 28.92 16.13
C GLY A 112 2.16 30.24 15.49
N MET A 113 1.89 31.39 16.12
CA MET A 113 2.35 32.70 15.65
C MET A 113 3.88 32.80 15.56
N ARG A 114 4.63 32.19 16.50
CA ARG A 114 6.11 32.12 16.41
C ARG A 114 6.57 31.30 15.20
N ARG A 115 5.84 30.23 14.86
CA ARG A 115 6.18 29.35 13.72
C ARG A 115 5.84 29.98 12.37
N VAL A 116 4.69 30.62 12.23
CA VAL A 116 4.19 31.11 10.93
C VAL A 116 4.49 32.59 10.64
N GLY A 117 4.99 33.35 11.63
CA GLY A 117 5.41 34.74 11.44
C GLY A 117 4.28 35.75 11.16
N HIS A 118 3.01 35.34 11.22
CA HIS A 118 1.82 36.19 11.09
C HIS A 118 0.79 35.92 12.19
N THR A 119 -0.24 36.76 12.29
CA THR A 119 -1.28 36.62 13.31
C THR A 119 -2.18 35.42 13.00
N LEU A 120 -2.38 34.55 14.00
CA LEU A 120 -3.36 33.47 13.97
C LEU A 120 -4.70 33.91 14.58
N PRO A 121 -5.83 33.31 14.17
CA PRO A 121 -7.15 33.59 14.75
C PRO A 121 -7.18 33.38 16.28
N ASP A 122 -7.90 34.25 17.00
CA ASP A 122 -8.19 34.04 18.41
C ASP A 122 -9.37 33.08 18.58
N LEU A 123 -9.06 31.86 19.01
CA LEU A 123 -10.07 30.84 19.28
C LEU A 123 -10.91 31.15 20.54
N THR A 124 -10.43 32.03 21.41
CA THR A 124 -11.16 32.42 22.63
C THR A 124 -12.30 33.40 22.36
N LEU A 125 -12.42 33.94 21.15
CA LEU A 125 -13.46 34.90 20.75
C LEU A 125 -14.72 34.23 20.17
N TYR A 126 -14.80 32.90 20.12
CA TYR A 126 -15.98 32.16 19.67
C TYR A 126 -16.95 31.89 20.82
N TYR A 127 -18.22 32.22 20.60
CA TYR A 127 -19.32 32.02 21.54
C TYR A 127 -20.46 31.24 20.87
N ARG A 128 -21.13 30.42 21.67
CA ARG A 128 -22.33 29.66 21.29
C ARG A 128 -23.53 30.25 22.02
N LEU A 129 -24.57 30.60 21.28
CA LEU A 129 -25.91 30.89 21.79
C LEU A 129 -26.78 29.65 21.65
N THR A 130 -27.43 29.25 22.73
CA THR A 130 -28.50 28.24 22.69
C THR A 130 -29.82 28.97 22.53
N ILE A 131 -30.58 28.64 21.48
CA ILE A 131 -31.89 29.21 21.18
C ILE A 131 -32.98 28.31 21.75
N ALA A 132 -34.05 28.89 22.27
CA ALA A 132 -35.17 28.21 22.88
C ALA A 132 -35.92 27.41 21.82
N ASP A 133 -36.38 26.22 22.21
CA ASP A 133 -37.05 25.28 21.32
C ASP A 133 -38.33 25.84 20.68
N ASN A 134 -38.90 26.91 21.23
CA ASN A 134 -40.09 27.59 20.71
C ASN A 134 -39.79 28.75 19.76
N ALA A 135 -38.53 28.99 19.36
CA ALA A 135 -38.16 30.00 18.38
C ALA A 135 -38.58 29.59 16.97
N THR A 136 -39.23 30.51 16.24
CA THR A 136 -39.63 30.29 14.85
C THR A 136 -38.41 30.42 13.92
N ALA A 137 -38.53 29.92 12.68
CA ALA A 137 -37.47 30.08 11.69
C ALA A 137 -37.20 31.57 11.36
N ASP A 138 -38.24 32.41 11.41
CA ASP A 138 -38.10 33.86 11.24
C ASP A 138 -37.38 34.49 12.44
N ASP A 139 -37.70 34.08 13.68
CA ASP A 139 -36.99 34.54 14.90
C ASP A 139 -35.48 34.25 14.81
N LYS A 140 -35.13 33.04 14.35
CA LYS A 140 -33.73 32.59 14.17
C LYS A 140 -33.03 33.34 13.05
N LEU A 141 -33.74 33.60 11.95
CA LEU A 141 -33.23 34.32 10.78
C LEU A 141 -32.96 35.79 11.10
N ASP A 142 -33.85 36.44 11.84
CA ASP A 142 -33.68 37.81 12.28
C ASP A 142 -32.52 37.95 13.26
N LEU A 143 -32.38 37.01 14.20
CA LEU A 143 -31.26 37.00 15.16
C LEU A 143 -29.89 36.89 14.45
N VAL A 144 -29.72 35.94 13.52
CA VAL A 144 -28.42 35.78 12.83
C VAL A 144 -28.11 36.97 11.92
N ARG A 145 -29.12 37.62 11.32
CA ARG A 145 -28.95 38.86 10.56
C ARG A 145 -28.59 40.03 11.47
N ALA A 146 -29.25 40.16 12.61
CA ALA A 146 -28.98 41.22 13.59
C ALA A 146 -27.55 41.11 14.11
N LEU A 147 -27.10 39.91 14.51
CA LEU A 147 -25.71 39.69 14.94
C LEU A 147 -24.71 40.01 13.84
N ASN A 148 -24.95 39.56 12.60
CA ASN A 148 -24.07 39.90 11.48
C ASN A 148 -24.10 41.40 11.11
N SER A 149 -25.13 42.16 11.49
CA SER A 149 -25.17 43.61 11.26
C SER A 149 -24.26 44.41 12.22
N LEU A 150 -23.80 43.79 13.32
CA LEU A 150 -22.97 44.46 14.32
C LEU A 150 -21.51 44.47 13.90
N ASP A 151 -20.85 45.62 13.97
CA ASP A 151 -19.42 45.76 13.66
C ASP A 151 -18.52 44.99 14.63
N ILE A 152 -19.02 44.73 15.84
CA ILE A 152 -18.33 43.99 16.89
C ILE A 152 -18.30 42.48 16.66
N VAL A 153 -19.22 41.98 15.82
CA VAL A 153 -19.34 40.58 15.43
C VAL A 153 -18.58 40.41 14.13
N GLU A 154 -17.58 39.54 14.15
CA GLU A 154 -16.80 39.19 12.97
C GLU A 154 -17.63 38.33 12.01
N ILE A 155 -18.34 37.33 12.55
CA ILE A 155 -19.26 36.46 11.81
C ILE A 155 -20.22 35.77 12.77
N ALA A 156 -21.46 35.57 12.36
CA ALA A 156 -22.46 34.75 13.07
C ALA A 156 -23.15 33.77 12.10
N TYR A 157 -23.36 32.53 12.51
CA TYR A 157 -23.99 31.49 11.70
C TYR A 157 -24.57 30.37 12.57
N PHE A 158 -25.54 29.63 12.05
CA PHE A 158 -25.95 28.35 12.64
C PHE A 158 -24.93 27.29 12.25
N ALA A 159 -24.33 26.61 13.24
CA ALA A 159 -23.38 25.55 12.93
C ALA A 159 -24.15 24.35 12.37
N PRO A 160 -23.81 23.84 11.17
CA PRO A 160 -24.43 22.64 10.64
C PRO A 160 -24.08 21.46 11.54
N LYS A 161 -24.99 20.48 11.65
CA LYS A 161 -24.62 19.21 12.29
C LYS A 161 -23.56 18.53 11.43
N PRO A 162 -22.45 18.04 12.01
CA PRO A 162 -21.53 17.19 11.27
C PRO A 162 -22.28 15.91 10.89
N GLU A 163 -22.42 15.67 9.60
CA GLU A 163 -22.92 14.42 9.06
C GLU A 163 -21.72 13.54 8.69
N LEU A 164 -21.91 12.21 8.67
CA LEU A 164 -20.90 11.31 8.12
C LEU A 164 -20.59 11.75 6.69
N ALA A 165 -19.30 11.77 6.32
CA ALA A 165 -18.88 12.03 4.96
C ALA A 165 -19.29 10.83 4.08
N ASN A 166 -20.55 10.81 3.62
CA ASN A 166 -21.06 9.87 2.64
C ASN A 166 -21.16 10.56 1.27
N ILE A 167 -20.42 10.02 0.31
CA ILE A 167 -20.52 10.38 -1.10
C ILE A 167 -21.19 9.19 -1.82
N GLU A 168 -22.46 9.33 -2.19
CA GLU A 168 -23.03 8.62 -3.35
C GLU A 168 -22.79 9.48 -4.60
N THR A 169 -21.53 9.51 -5.03
CA THR A 169 -21.21 9.13 -6.40
C THR A 169 -20.55 7.78 -6.24
N LYS A 170 -20.95 6.78 -7.03
CA LYS A 170 -20.08 5.65 -7.28
C LYS A 170 -18.85 6.24 -7.98
N ILE A 171 -17.86 6.71 -7.21
CA ILE A 171 -16.49 6.79 -7.72
C ILE A 171 -16.22 5.34 -8.07
N ALA A 172 -16.21 5.02 -9.35
CA ALA A 172 -15.53 3.80 -9.73
C ALA A 172 -14.14 3.97 -9.12
N LEU A 173 -13.78 3.13 -8.15
CA LEU A 173 -12.40 3.08 -7.67
C LEU A 173 -11.56 3.01 -8.94
N THR A 174 -10.64 3.96 -9.11
CA THR A 174 -9.73 3.96 -10.25
C THR A 174 -9.17 2.54 -10.36
N PRO A 175 -9.42 1.82 -11.47
CA PRO A 175 -8.96 0.44 -11.59
C PRO A 175 -7.43 0.35 -11.47
N VAL A 176 -6.92 -0.81 -11.07
CA VAL A 176 -5.48 -1.11 -11.10
C VAL A 176 -5.12 -1.63 -12.50
N TRP A 177 -4.10 -1.04 -13.12
CA TRP A 177 -3.61 -1.42 -14.44
C TRP A 177 -2.13 -1.80 -14.46
N GLU A 178 -1.50 -2.04 -13.30
CA GLU A 178 -0.09 -2.46 -13.22
C GLU A 178 0.23 -3.64 -14.15
N TYR A 179 -0.60 -4.68 -14.15
CA TYR A 179 -0.46 -5.84 -15.04
C TYR A 179 -0.65 -5.53 -16.54
N SER A 180 -1.22 -4.35 -16.87
CA SER A 180 -1.35 -3.86 -18.25
C SER A 180 -0.13 -3.04 -18.70
N GLN A 181 0.75 -2.63 -17.79
CA GLN A 181 1.99 -1.92 -18.10
C GLN A 181 3.06 -2.92 -18.53
N TRP A 182 3.07 -3.29 -19.82
CA TRP A 182 3.95 -4.36 -20.33
C TRP A 182 5.44 -4.05 -20.17
N TYR A 183 5.81 -2.77 -20.03
CA TYR A 183 7.20 -2.37 -19.80
C TYR A 183 7.72 -2.79 -18.41
N LEU A 184 6.84 -3.06 -17.44
CA LEU A 184 7.22 -3.60 -16.12
C LEU A 184 7.53 -5.10 -16.16
N GLN A 185 6.97 -5.81 -17.13
CA GLN A 185 7.01 -7.28 -17.20
C GLN A 185 8.43 -7.81 -17.44
N PRO A 186 8.70 -9.10 -17.16
CA PRO A 186 10.03 -9.68 -17.35
C PRO A 186 10.54 -9.56 -18.79
N ALA A 187 11.87 -9.43 -18.91
CA ALA A 187 12.56 -9.58 -20.17
C ALA A 187 12.33 -11.02 -20.74
N PRO A 188 12.31 -11.22 -22.06
CA PRO A 188 12.61 -10.22 -23.09
C PRO A 188 11.46 -9.28 -23.41
N THR A 189 10.24 -9.49 -22.89
CA THR A 189 9.08 -8.68 -23.30
C THR A 189 9.16 -7.27 -22.74
N GLY A 190 9.38 -7.10 -21.43
CA GLY A 190 9.53 -5.79 -20.78
C GLY A 190 10.93 -5.61 -20.19
N LEU A 191 11.08 -4.65 -19.28
CA LEU A 191 12.37 -4.33 -18.64
C LEU A 191 12.72 -5.26 -17.47
N ASP A 192 11.75 -6.00 -16.92
CA ASP A 192 11.84 -6.69 -15.63
C ASP A 192 11.97 -5.76 -14.41
N ALA A 193 11.08 -4.76 -14.32
CA ALA A 193 11.07 -3.81 -13.20
C ALA A 193 10.87 -4.50 -11.85
N TYR A 194 10.04 -5.57 -11.81
CA TYR A 194 9.81 -6.39 -10.63
C TYR A 194 11.10 -7.00 -10.05
N TYR A 195 12.03 -7.43 -10.91
CA TYR A 195 13.33 -7.91 -10.45
C TYR A 195 14.15 -6.78 -9.80
N GLY A 196 14.17 -5.59 -10.42
CA GLY A 196 14.79 -4.40 -9.84
C GLY A 196 14.25 -4.07 -8.44
N TRP A 197 12.93 -4.12 -8.26
CA TRP A 197 12.26 -3.82 -7.00
C TRP A 197 12.59 -4.78 -5.85
N SER A 198 13.18 -5.94 -6.15
CA SER A 198 13.63 -6.91 -5.14
C SER A 198 14.89 -6.47 -4.39
N PHE A 199 15.62 -5.48 -4.91
CA PHE A 199 16.83 -4.94 -4.30
C PHE A 199 16.57 -3.63 -3.55
N ALA A 200 17.34 -3.37 -2.50
CA ALA A 200 17.32 -2.10 -1.80
C ALA A 200 17.79 -0.96 -2.74
N GLY A 201 17.05 0.16 -2.77
CA GLY A 201 17.27 1.24 -3.74
C GLY A 201 16.64 0.98 -5.12
N GLY A 202 16.13 -0.24 -5.35
CA GLY A 202 15.58 -0.68 -6.61
C GLY A 202 14.25 -0.06 -7.00
N LYS A 203 13.66 0.82 -6.17
CA LYS A 203 12.43 1.56 -6.51
C LYS A 203 12.73 3.04 -6.81
N GLY A 204 14.01 3.39 -6.91
CA GLY A 204 14.48 4.76 -7.16
C GLY A 204 14.77 5.57 -5.89
N GLU A 205 14.80 4.93 -4.70
CA GLU A 205 15.16 5.63 -3.48
C GLU A 205 16.52 6.32 -3.63
N THR A 206 16.65 7.55 -3.10
CA THR A 206 17.87 8.37 -3.15
C THR A 206 18.28 8.88 -4.55
N VAL A 207 17.42 8.67 -5.55
CA VAL A 207 17.61 9.23 -6.90
C VAL A 207 16.59 10.34 -7.11
N LYS A 208 17.07 11.50 -7.53
CA LYS A 208 16.20 12.56 -8.06
C LYS A 208 16.11 12.46 -9.56
N MET A 209 14.90 12.59 -10.10
CA MET A 209 14.66 12.76 -11.54
C MET A 209 14.13 14.18 -11.78
N VAL A 210 14.71 14.88 -12.76
CA VAL A 210 14.17 16.15 -13.25
C VAL A 210 13.72 16.03 -14.69
N ASP A 211 12.42 16.22 -14.92
CA ASP A 211 11.82 16.28 -16.25
C ASP A 211 11.87 17.70 -16.84
N ILE A 212 12.27 17.83 -18.10
CA ILE A 212 12.32 19.09 -18.85
C ILE A 212 11.30 19.05 -19.98
N GLU A 213 10.19 19.75 -19.76
CA GLU A 213 8.99 19.69 -20.61
C GLU A 213 8.25 21.04 -20.63
N GLY A 214 7.09 21.12 -21.29
CA GLY A 214 6.21 22.28 -21.23
C GLY A 214 5.40 22.43 -19.93
N ASN A 215 4.75 21.38 -19.43
CA ASN A 215 3.85 21.43 -18.27
C ASN A 215 3.45 20.03 -17.75
N TRP A 216 2.79 19.96 -16.58
CA TRP A 216 2.34 18.73 -15.91
C TRP A 216 1.07 18.99 -15.10
N VAL A 217 0.32 17.93 -14.81
CA VAL A 217 -0.72 17.90 -13.78
C VAL A 217 -0.13 17.26 -12.52
N GLU A 218 0.61 18.05 -11.75
CA GLU A 218 1.27 17.59 -10.52
C GLU A 218 0.28 17.18 -9.41
N SER A 219 -0.98 17.62 -9.52
CA SER A 219 -2.08 17.22 -8.64
C SER A 219 -2.78 15.92 -9.08
N HIS A 220 -2.21 15.17 -10.02
CA HIS A 220 -2.77 13.87 -10.40
C HIS A 220 -2.85 12.94 -9.18
N GLU A 221 -3.96 12.21 -9.06
CA GLU A 221 -4.26 11.36 -7.90
C GLU A 221 -3.23 10.26 -7.66
N ASP A 222 -2.49 9.92 -8.72
CA ASP A 222 -1.52 8.82 -8.77
C ASP A 222 -0.06 9.29 -8.79
N LEU A 223 0.20 10.56 -8.41
CA LEU A 223 1.55 11.11 -8.27
C LEU A 223 1.75 11.67 -6.86
N HIS A 224 2.49 10.93 -6.02
CA HIS A 224 2.88 11.24 -4.65
C HIS A 224 1.81 11.99 -3.83
N GLY A 225 0.57 11.49 -3.86
CA GLY A 225 -0.57 12.09 -3.15
C GLY A 225 -1.05 13.46 -3.65
N GLY A 226 -0.74 13.83 -4.89
CA GLY A 226 -1.26 15.02 -5.58
C GLY A 226 -0.72 16.36 -5.06
N THR A 227 0.51 16.39 -4.52
CA THR A 227 1.10 17.61 -3.96
C THR A 227 1.98 18.36 -4.97
N ASP A 228 1.55 19.58 -5.35
CA ASP A 228 2.12 20.54 -6.33
C ASP A 228 3.55 21.08 -6.01
N SER A 229 4.44 20.29 -5.40
CA SER A 229 5.67 20.77 -4.75
C SER A 229 6.98 20.54 -5.51
N TRP A 230 6.95 19.88 -6.68
CA TRP A 230 8.17 19.45 -7.40
C TRP A 230 8.60 20.40 -8.51
N HIS A 231 7.80 21.43 -8.79
CA HIS A 231 8.14 22.41 -9.81
C HIS A 231 9.33 23.29 -9.40
N ILE A 232 10.46 23.11 -10.10
CA ILE A 232 11.73 23.78 -9.80
C ILE A 232 11.75 25.18 -10.39
N ALA A 233 11.43 25.32 -11.69
CA ALA A 233 11.53 26.60 -12.40
C ALA A 233 10.80 26.61 -13.75
N GLY A 234 10.60 27.83 -14.27
CA GLY A 234 10.04 28.08 -15.61
C GLY A 234 8.53 28.32 -15.60
N SER A 235 8.01 29.15 -16.50
CA SER A 235 6.57 29.33 -16.60
C SER A 235 5.92 28.14 -17.32
N LYS A 236 5.04 27.43 -16.63
CA LYS A 236 4.21 26.36 -17.19
C LYS A 236 3.47 26.80 -18.46
N ILE A 237 3.59 26.03 -19.54
CA ILE A 237 2.88 26.30 -20.80
C ILE A 237 1.41 25.90 -20.62
N LEU A 238 0.50 26.87 -20.68
CA LEU A 238 -0.94 26.66 -20.45
C LEU A 238 -1.67 26.13 -21.68
N ASP A 239 -1.16 25.04 -22.26
CA ASP A 239 -1.80 24.31 -23.34
C ASP A 239 -2.02 22.85 -22.92
N PRO A 240 -3.22 22.29 -23.17
CA PRO A 240 -3.54 20.95 -22.72
C PRO A 240 -2.65 19.84 -23.25
N GLY A 241 -2.09 20.00 -24.45
CA GLY A 241 -1.16 19.03 -25.01
C GLY A 241 0.06 18.85 -24.12
N TRP A 242 0.63 19.95 -23.63
CA TRP A 242 1.84 19.93 -22.81
C TRP A 242 1.62 19.31 -21.45
N TRP A 243 0.55 19.67 -20.73
CA TRP A 243 0.34 19.06 -19.41
C TRP A 243 -0.09 17.61 -19.50
N HIS A 244 -0.81 17.18 -20.55
CA HIS A 244 -1.13 15.75 -20.71
C HIS A 244 0.08 14.92 -21.07
N HIS A 245 0.93 15.45 -21.96
CA HIS A 245 2.17 14.81 -22.36
C HIS A 245 3.12 14.67 -21.16
N GLY A 246 3.44 15.75 -20.45
CA GLY A 246 4.33 15.67 -19.27
C GLY A 246 3.77 14.79 -18.15
N THR A 247 2.44 14.78 -17.93
CA THR A 247 1.84 13.89 -16.91
C THR A 247 1.97 12.41 -17.31
N ALA A 248 1.84 12.09 -18.60
CA ALA A 248 2.07 10.73 -19.11
C ALA A 248 3.53 10.29 -18.92
N VAL A 249 4.49 11.17 -19.20
CA VAL A 249 5.92 10.94 -18.96
C VAL A 249 6.19 10.63 -17.49
N LEU A 250 5.71 11.47 -16.57
CA LEU A 250 5.91 11.24 -15.14
C LEU A 250 5.24 9.95 -14.65
N GLY A 251 4.09 9.59 -15.23
CA GLY A 251 3.36 8.37 -14.88
C GLY A 251 4.14 7.08 -15.12
N GLU A 252 4.93 7.02 -16.19
CA GLU A 252 5.74 5.85 -16.53
C GLU A 252 6.87 5.63 -15.52
N VAL A 253 7.41 6.72 -14.96
CA VAL A 253 8.52 6.65 -14.00
C VAL A 253 8.04 6.56 -12.56
N ALA A 254 7.08 7.40 -12.17
CA ALA A 254 6.84 7.76 -10.78
C ALA A 254 5.36 7.71 -10.35
N ALA A 255 4.47 7.05 -11.11
CA ALA A 255 3.13 6.76 -10.60
C ALA A 255 3.22 5.97 -9.28
N ASP A 256 2.42 6.35 -8.28
CA ASP A 256 2.51 5.81 -6.93
C ASP A 256 2.19 4.29 -6.90
N SER A 257 2.99 3.51 -6.19
CA SER A 257 2.66 2.10 -5.91
C SER A 257 1.55 2.01 -4.85
N ASN A 258 0.29 2.03 -5.27
CA ASN A 258 -0.87 2.01 -4.40
C ASN A 258 -1.94 0.98 -4.88
N SER A 259 -3.16 1.04 -4.35
CA SER A 259 -4.23 0.07 -4.67
C SER A 259 -5.13 0.48 -5.83
N PHE A 260 -4.74 1.46 -6.65
CA PHE A 260 -5.45 1.97 -7.82
C PHE A 260 -4.46 2.45 -8.89
N GLY A 261 -4.94 2.79 -10.09
CA GLY A 261 -4.13 3.48 -11.09
C GLY A 261 -3.03 2.62 -11.72
N MET A 262 -1.88 3.26 -11.94
CA MET A 262 -0.66 2.71 -12.54
C MET A 262 0.43 2.61 -11.47
N THR A 263 1.54 1.96 -11.79
CA THR A 263 2.73 1.98 -10.94
C THR A 263 3.95 2.35 -11.77
N GLY A 264 4.64 3.40 -11.38
CA GLY A 264 5.84 3.87 -12.07
C GLY A 264 6.98 2.86 -11.95
N ILE A 265 7.86 2.80 -12.95
CA ILE A 265 9.03 1.90 -12.92
C ILE A 265 9.91 2.16 -11.68
N ALA A 266 10.06 3.41 -11.28
CA ALA A 266 10.84 3.83 -10.12
C ALA A 266 9.99 4.75 -9.22
N TYR A 267 8.90 4.21 -8.69
CA TYR A 267 7.86 4.95 -7.95
C TYR A 267 8.30 5.64 -6.64
N ASN A 268 9.56 5.50 -6.21
CA ASN A 268 10.13 6.18 -5.04
C ASN A 268 11.21 7.24 -5.38
N VAL A 269 11.35 7.64 -6.65
CA VAL A 269 12.24 8.76 -7.02
C VAL A 269 11.78 10.08 -6.41
N ASP A 270 12.71 10.98 -6.10
CA ASP A 270 12.38 12.39 -5.84
C ASP A 270 12.10 13.08 -7.18
N LEU A 271 10.88 13.58 -7.36
CA LEU A 271 10.50 14.25 -8.60
C LEU A 271 10.93 15.72 -8.63
N GLY A 272 11.25 16.18 -9.83
CA GLY A 272 11.47 17.58 -10.15
C GLY A 272 11.01 17.89 -11.56
N THR A 273 10.49 19.09 -11.80
CA THR A 273 10.07 19.53 -13.12
C THR A 273 10.62 20.92 -13.46
N VAL A 274 11.10 21.12 -14.69
CA VAL A 274 11.57 22.42 -15.18
C VAL A 274 10.90 22.75 -16.51
N SER A 275 10.09 23.80 -16.52
CA SER A 275 9.34 24.19 -17.72
C SER A 275 10.16 25.06 -18.68
N ILE A 276 10.11 24.76 -19.97
CA ILE A 276 10.71 25.60 -21.01
C ILE A 276 9.87 26.84 -21.37
N GLY A 277 8.69 27.05 -20.78
CA GLY A 277 7.79 28.12 -21.25
C GLY A 277 8.34 29.54 -21.09
N SER A 278 9.28 29.78 -20.15
CA SER A 278 9.96 31.07 -19.99
C SER A 278 11.47 31.03 -20.24
N MET A 279 12.02 29.90 -20.71
CA MET A 279 13.46 29.74 -20.86
C MET A 279 13.83 28.77 -21.99
N SER A 280 15.06 28.84 -22.49
CA SER A 280 15.53 27.87 -23.50
C SER A 280 15.76 26.49 -22.89
N THR A 281 15.79 25.44 -23.72
CA THR A 281 16.13 24.08 -23.29
C THR A 281 17.50 24.02 -22.59
N ALA A 282 18.53 24.68 -23.12
CA ALA A 282 19.83 24.79 -22.44
C ALA A 282 19.75 25.48 -21.05
N SER A 283 18.87 26.47 -20.89
CA SER A 283 18.65 27.13 -19.60
C SER A 283 17.90 26.20 -18.62
N ALA A 284 16.96 25.42 -19.13
CA ALA A 284 16.25 24.40 -18.34
C ALA A 284 17.22 23.30 -17.89
N LEU A 285 18.08 22.81 -18.78
CA LEU A 285 19.12 21.81 -18.51
C LEU A 285 20.10 22.27 -17.43
N THR A 286 20.62 23.50 -17.55
CA THR A 286 21.55 24.06 -16.56
C THR A 286 20.84 24.31 -15.22
N THR A 287 19.55 24.66 -15.23
CA THR A 287 18.72 24.78 -14.03
C THR A 287 18.51 23.42 -13.35
N ALA A 288 18.16 22.38 -14.11
CA ALA A 288 18.03 21.01 -13.63
C ALA A 288 19.35 20.50 -13.04
N THR A 289 20.47 20.74 -13.74
CA THR A 289 21.83 20.39 -13.29
C THR A 289 22.17 21.04 -11.95
N ASN A 290 21.79 22.31 -11.74
CA ASN A 290 22.02 23.02 -10.49
C ASN A 290 21.12 22.55 -9.32
N ASN A 291 20.03 21.83 -9.60
CA ASN A 291 19.08 21.32 -8.62
C ASN A 291 19.12 19.78 -8.45
N THR A 292 20.15 19.16 -9.02
CA THR A 292 20.48 17.73 -8.95
C THR A 292 21.92 17.56 -8.46
N VAL A 293 22.31 16.35 -8.07
CA VAL A 293 23.68 15.97 -7.73
C VAL A 293 24.16 14.82 -8.61
N ALA A 294 25.39 14.32 -8.39
CA ALA A 294 25.90 13.17 -9.13
C ALA A 294 25.03 11.91 -8.86
N GLY A 295 24.70 11.18 -9.92
CA GLY A 295 23.78 10.05 -9.92
C GLY A 295 22.30 10.43 -9.83
N ASP A 296 21.94 11.68 -10.09
CA ASP A 296 20.55 12.05 -10.38
C ASP A 296 20.33 12.09 -11.89
N ILE A 297 19.07 12.02 -12.29
CA ILE A 297 18.67 11.86 -13.69
C ILE A 297 18.03 13.16 -14.20
N ILE A 298 18.37 13.55 -15.42
CA ILE A 298 17.71 14.64 -16.13
C ILE A 298 17.14 14.07 -17.42
N LEU A 299 15.84 14.26 -17.62
CA LEU A 299 15.12 13.83 -18.81
C LEU A 299 14.85 15.02 -19.74
N ILE A 300 15.13 14.84 -21.03
CA ILE A 300 14.80 15.79 -22.09
C ILE A 300 13.72 15.18 -22.98
N GLU A 301 12.47 15.58 -22.76
CA GLU A 301 11.31 15.10 -23.53
C GLU A 301 10.96 15.99 -24.72
N LEU A 302 11.98 16.50 -25.40
CA LEU A 302 11.82 17.51 -26.44
C LEU A 302 12.51 17.06 -27.73
N HIS A 303 11.99 17.55 -28.84
CA HIS A 303 12.61 17.47 -30.16
C HIS A 303 12.25 18.72 -30.98
N ALA A 304 12.95 18.98 -32.08
CA ALA A 304 12.64 20.13 -32.93
C ALA A 304 13.00 19.87 -34.41
N PRO A 305 12.48 20.66 -35.36
CA PRO A 305 12.79 20.51 -36.77
C PRO A 305 14.29 20.59 -37.08
N GLY A 306 14.82 19.57 -37.75
CA GLY A 306 16.21 19.44 -38.15
C GLY A 306 16.52 19.99 -39.56
N PRO A 307 17.78 19.82 -40.02
CA PRO A 307 18.28 20.42 -41.25
C PRO A 307 17.69 19.82 -42.54
N HIS A 308 17.16 18.59 -42.51
CA HIS A 308 16.65 17.90 -43.70
C HIS A 308 15.52 18.68 -44.40
N TYR A 309 14.71 19.42 -43.64
CA TYR A 309 13.65 20.28 -44.14
C TYR A 309 13.90 21.76 -43.83
N ASP A 310 15.17 22.19 -43.84
CA ASP A 310 15.58 23.59 -43.59
C ASP A 310 14.99 24.16 -42.29
N PHE A 311 14.99 23.33 -41.23
CA PHE A 311 14.50 23.66 -39.90
C PHE A 311 13.01 24.07 -39.86
N GLN A 312 12.23 23.69 -40.88
CA GLN A 312 10.80 23.98 -40.95
C GLN A 312 9.98 22.85 -40.32
N SER A 313 8.93 23.23 -39.58
CA SER A 313 7.90 22.28 -39.16
C SER A 313 7.12 21.78 -40.37
N VAL A 314 7.17 20.48 -40.61
CA VAL A 314 6.37 19.79 -41.62
C VAL A 314 5.33 18.88 -40.96
N SER A 315 4.31 18.49 -41.72
CA SER A 315 3.21 17.66 -41.21
C SER A 315 3.72 16.34 -40.64
N GLY A 316 3.24 15.95 -39.46
CA GLY A 316 3.57 14.65 -38.85
C GLY A 316 4.94 14.55 -38.21
N GLN A 317 5.59 15.67 -37.88
CA GLN A 317 6.91 15.73 -37.21
C GLN A 317 8.08 15.15 -38.02
N THR A 318 7.90 14.80 -39.29
CA THR A 318 9.00 14.36 -40.17
C THR A 318 10.15 15.37 -40.13
N GLY A 319 11.39 14.90 -40.07
CA GLY A 319 12.56 15.76 -39.94
C GLY A 319 12.84 16.31 -38.55
N TYR A 320 12.06 15.98 -37.53
CA TYR A 320 12.37 16.39 -36.16
C TYR A 320 13.50 15.56 -35.58
N VAL A 321 14.43 16.20 -34.89
CA VAL A 321 15.64 15.58 -34.34
C VAL A 321 15.83 15.89 -32.85
N ALA A 322 16.64 15.08 -32.18
CA ALA A 322 16.99 15.21 -30.77
C ALA A 322 17.62 16.57 -30.46
N MET A 323 17.40 17.03 -29.22
CA MET A 323 17.80 18.39 -28.82
C MET A 323 19.32 18.58 -28.76
N GLU A 324 20.13 17.52 -28.65
CA GLU A 324 21.59 17.63 -28.74
C GLU A 324 22.11 18.11 -30.10
N TYR A 325 21.29 18.14 -31.17
CA TYR A 325 21.70 18.73 -32.44
C TYR A 325 22.14 20.21 -32.28
N TRP A 326 21.40 20.98 -31.49
CA TRP A 326 21.72 22.40 -31.23
C TRP A 326 22.88 22.53 -30.25
N GLN A 327 23.84 23.40 -30.57
CA GLN A 327 25.13 23.45 -29.88
C GLN A 327 25.00 23.81 -28.40
N GLU A 328 24.11 24.74 -28.05
CA GLU A 328 23.89 25.16 -26.66
C GLU A 328 23.32 24.05 -25.79
N ASN A 329 22.48 23.18 -26.36
CA ASN A 329 21.92 22.03 -25.65
C ASN A 329 22.98 20.95 -25.50
N PHE A 330 23.74 20.66 -26.56
CA PHE A 330 24.88 19.74 -26.51
C PHE A 330 25.88 20.14 -25.42
N ASP A 331 26.30 21.41 -25.38
CA ASP A 331 27.22 21.90 -24.35
C ASP A 331 26.63 21.78 -22.95
N ALA A 332 25.33 22.04 -22.77
CA ALA A 332 24.64 21.87 -21.49
C ALA A 332 24.59 20.40 -21.05
N ILE A 333 24.32 19.47 -21.98
CA ILE A 333 24.33 18.02 -21.74
C ILE A 333 25.73 17.56 -21.35
N VAL A 334 26.76 17.93 -22.11
CA VAL A 334 28.16 17.59 -21.81
C VAL A 334 28.54 18.05 -20.39
N ASN A 335 28.14 19.25 -20.00
CA ASN A 335 28.40 19.76 -18.65
C ASN A 335 27.63 18.96 -17.58
N ALA A 336 26.37 18.62 -17.81
CA ALA A 336 25.57 17.83 -16.87
C ALA A 336 26.17 16.42 -16.69
N SER A 337 26.49 15.73 -17.78
CA SER A 337 27.11 14.39 -17.76
C SER A 337 28.50 14.42 -17.13
N ALA A 338 29.33 15.42 -17.43
CA ALA A 338 30.65 15.59 -16.80
C ALA A 338 30.57 15.87 -15.29
N LEU A 339 29.46 16.45 -14.82
CA LEU A 339 29.15 16.62 -13.40
C LEU A 339 28.50 15.38 -12.77
N GLY A 340 28.43 14.27 -13.50
CA GLY A 340 27.94 12.97 -13.03
C GLY A 340 26.42 12.83 -13.01
N ARG A 341 25.67 13.66 -13.74
CA ARG A 341 24.22 13.44 -13.94
C ARG A 341 24.05 12.42 -15.05
N ILE A 342 23.01 11.59 -14.96
CA ILE A 342 22.60 10.73 -16.06
C ILE A 342 21.59 11.53 -16.89
N VAL A 343 21.99 11.97 -18.08
CA VAL A 343 21.08 12.68 -19.00
C VAL A 343 20.47 11.66 -19.95
N VAL A 344 19.14 11.64 -20.05
CA VAL A 344 18.38 10.81 -20.99
C VAL A 344 17.63 11.74 -21.94
N GLU A 345 17.69 11.48 -23.25
CA GLU A 345 16.99 12.28 -24.26
C GLU A 345 16.23 11.42 -25.27
N ALA A 346 15.08 11.91 -25.71
CA ALA A 346 14.33 11.31 -26.80
C ALA A 346 15.07 11.49 -28.14
N ALA A 347 15.22 10.41 -28.92
CA ALA A 347 15.84 10.48 -30.25
C ALA A 347 15.03 11.33 -31.25
N GLY A 348 13.72 11.48 -31.04
CA GLY A 348 12.81 12.23 -31.91
C GLY A 348 12.04 11.37 -32.92
N ASN A 349 10.95 11.94 -33.44
CA ASN A 349 9.94 11.26 -34.26
C ASN A 349 10.03 11.68 -35.74
N GLY A 350 11.23 12.00 -36.21
CA GLY A 350 11.45 12.57 -37.53
C GLY A 350 11.61 11.56 -38.67
N GLU A 351 11.75 10.28 -38.36
CA GLU A 351 12.19 9.23 -39.29
C GLU A 351 13.60 9.50 -39.88
N GLU A 352 14.47 10.14 -39.09
CA GLU A 352 15.78 10.59 -39.56
C GLU A 352 16.88 9.56 -39.31
N ASN A 353 17.75 9.38 -40.32
CA ASN A 353 18.97 8.58 -40.22
C ASN A 353 20.14 9.46 -39.75
N TYR A 354 20.55 9.31 -38.51
CA TYR A 354 21.64 10.08 -37.91
C TYR A 354 23.02 9.77 -38.49
N ASP A 355 23.16 8.65 -39.19
CA ASP A 355 24.40 8.28 -39.87
C ASP A 355 24.54 8.96 -41.24
N ASP A 356 23.52 9.67 -41.73
CA ASP A 356 23.58 10.41 -43.00
C ASP A 356 24.46 11.68 -42.86
N GLN A 357 25.73 11.51 -43.19
CA GLN A 357 26.72 12.58 -43.16
C GLN A 357 26.44 13.72 -44.15
N THR A 358 25.60 13.51 -45.17
CA THR A 358 25.23 14.59 -46.12
C THR A 358 24.23 15.57 -45.51
N ILE A 359 23.49 15.15 -44.49
CA ILE A 359 22.51 15.96 -43.77
C ILE A 359 23.08 16.41 -42.42
N TYR A 360 23.65 15.48 -41.65
CA TYR A 360 24.00 15.69 -40.24
C TYR A 360 25.47 16.03 -40.01
N ASN A 361 26.36 15.81 -40.98
CA ASN A 361 27.76 16.28 -40.96
C ASN A 361 28.46 16.07 -39.60
N HIS A 362 28.46 14.84 -39.10
CA HIS A 362 29.02 14.37 -37.83
C HIS A 362 28.36 14.89 -36.54
N PHE A 363 27.21 15.58 -36.59
CA PHE A 363 26.58 16.12 -35.38
C PHE A 363 26.04 15.05 -34.41
N PHE A 364 25.80 13.83 -34.91
CA PHE A 364 25.39 12.65 -34.15
C PHE A 364 26.46 11.54 -34.14
N ASP A 365 27.62 11.76 -34.76
CA ASP A 365 28.71 10.77 -34.74
C ASP A 365 29.41 10.83 -33.37
N SER A 366 29.19 9.82 -32.53
CA SER A 366 29.74 9.76 -31.17
C SER A 366 31.28 9.69 -31.14
N THR A 367 31.94 9.32 -32.23
CA THR A 367 33.41 9.38 -32.30
C THR A 367 33.94 10.81 -32.50
N TYR A 368 33.08 11.71 -32.96
CA TYR A 368 33.39 13.11 -33.23
C TYR A 368 32.77 14.07 -32.21
N ARG A 369 31.53 13.79 -31.80
CA ARG A 369 30.69 14.66 -30.97
C ARG A 369 29.81 13.81 -30.04
N TYR A 370 30.35 13.49 -28.87
CA TYR A 370 29.64 12.72 -27.84
C TYR A 370 29.22 13.62 -26.67
N SER A 371 27.92 13.65 -26.38
CA SER A 371 27.34 14.47 -25.32
C SER A 371 27.39 13.80 -23.94
N GLY A 372 27.47 12.46 -23.91
CA GLY A 372 27.30 11.66 -22.70
C GLY A 372 25.83 11.47 -22.27
N ALA A 373 24.86 11.85 -23.10
CA ALA A 373 23.45 11.50 -22.88
C ALA A 373 23.14 10.11 -23.44
N VAL A 374 22.24 9.40 -22.74
CA VAL A 374 21.56 8.20 -23.23
C VAL A 374 20.44 8.62 -24.17
N MET A 375 20.60 8.36 -25.47
CA MET A 375 19.64 8.68 -26.50
C MET A 375 18.69 7.51 -26.75
N VAL A 376 17.38 7.77 -26.69
CA VAL A 376 16.35 6.74 -26.66
C VAL A 376 15.51 6.73 -27.93
N GLY A 377 15.57 5.62 -28.67
CA GLY A 377 14.68 5.31 -29.79
C GLY A 377 13.38 4.66 -29.33
N ALA A 378 12.42 4.57 -30.25
CA ALA A 378 11.10 3.96 -29.98
C ALA A 378 10.97 2.61 -30.69
N GLY A 379 10.62 1.57 -29.93
CA GLY A 379 10.35 0.22 -30.43
C GLY A 379 8.94 -0.26 -30.11
N THR A 380 8.49 -1.25 -30.86
CA THR A 380 7.26 -1.99 -30.58
C THR A 380 7.49 -3.02 -29.46
N LEU A 381 6.41 -3.65 -28.99
CA LEU A 381 6.45 -4.79 -28.05
C LEU A 381 7.28 -5.99 -28.54
N SER A 382 7.57 -6.08 -29.83
CA SER A 382 8.45 -7.11 -30.41
C SER A 382 9.82 -6.55 -30.80
N HIS A 383 10.17 -5.38 -30.27
CA HIS A 383 11.47 -4.71 -30.41
C HIS A 383 11.79 -4.31 -31.85
N VAL A 384 10.77 -4.27 -32.70
CA VAL A 384 10.87 -3.70 -34.05
C VAL A 384 10.84 -2.19 -33.91
N PRO A 385 11.76 -1.45 -34.55
CA PRO A 385 11.73 0.01 -34.53
C PRO A 385 10.40 0.56 -35.02
N GLU A 386 9.85 1.54 -34.29
CA GLU A 386 8.66 2.26 -34.72
C GLU A 386 8.94 3.01 -36.01
N TRP A 387 7.91 3.16 -36.86
CA TRP A 387 8.10 3.75 -38.18
C TRP A 387 8.58 5.21 -38.12
N PHE A 388 8.22 5.96 -37.08
CA PHE A 388 8.57 7.37 -36.92
C PHE A 388 9.91 7.60 -36.21
N THR A 389 10.49 6.60 -35.53
CA THR A 389 11.67 6.82 -34.69
C THR A 389 12.87 7.24 -35.53
N ASN A 390 13.63 8.22 -35.02
CA ASN A 390 14.99 8.45 -35.51
C ASN A 390 15.87 7.25 -35.16
N TYR A 391 16.92 7.05 -35.95
CA TYR A 391 17.76 5.86 -35.90
C TYR A 391 19.19 6.14 -36.38
N GLY A 392 20.12 5.27 -36.00
CA GLY A 392 21.53 5.35 -36.37
C GLY A 392 22.42 4.85 -35.24
N GLU A 393 23.73 4.83 -35.44
CA GLU A 393 24.70 4.37 -34.43
C GLU A 393 24.68 5.21 -33.14
N ARG A 394 24.15 6.44 -33.21
CA ARG A 394 23.99 7.34 -32.06
C ARG A 394 22.88 6.92 -31.09
N VAL A 395 21.84 6.24 -31.57
CA VAL A 395 20.70 5.86 -30.73
C VAL A 395 21.13 4.70 -29.85
N ASP A 396 21.22 4.96 -28.55
CA ASP A 396 21.85 4.05 -27.60
C ASP A 396 20.92 2.87 -27.29
N VAL A 397 19.69 3.15 -26.88
CA VAL A 397 18.73 2.14 -26.44
C VAL A 397 17.31 2.46 -26.90
N HIS A 398 16.39 1.52 -26.77
CA HIS A 398 14.98 1.77 -27.03
C HIS A 398 14.07 1.36 -25.87
N GLY A 399 12.95 2.08 -25.76
CA GLY A 399 11.79 1.70 -24.96
C GLY A 399 10.55 1.55 -25.84
N PHE A 400 9.39 1.36 -25.24
CA PHE A 400 8.14 1.22 -25.99
C PHE A 400 7.66 2.55 -26.55
N GLY A 401 7.42 2.58 -27.86
CA GLY A 401 6.95 3.75 -28.60
C GLY A 401 5.46 3.81 -28.86
N SER A 402 4.69 2.80 -28.43
CA SER A 402 3.25 2.74 -28.66
C SER A 402 2.54 1.87 -27.63
N ASN A 403 1.23 2.11 -27.46
CA ASN A 403 0.36 1.38 -26.54
C ASN A 403 0.83 1.40 -25.09
N VAL A 404 1.40 2.53 -24.67
CA VAL A 404 1.92 2.71 -23.32
C VAL A 404 0.78 3.11 -22.39
N TYR A 405 0.64 2.32 -21.32
CA TYR A 405 -0.27 2.56 -20.21
C TYR A 405 0.39 3.52 -19.22
N THR A 406 -0.23 4.67 -19.00
CA THR A 406 0.29 5.72 -18.11
C THR A 406 -0.83 6.74 -17.78
N LEU A 407 -0.46 7.81 -17.08
CA LEU A 407 -1.33 8.91 -16.68
C LEU A 407 -1.60 9.88 -17.85
N GLY A 408 -2.51 10.83 -17.65
CA GLY A 408 -2.88 11.85 -18.63
C GLY A 408 -3.87 11.41 -19.72
N TYR A 409 -4.23 12.35 -20.59
CA TYR A 409 -5.14 12.26 -21.76
C TYR A 409 -6.60 11.81 -21.52
N GLY A 410 -6.88 10.92 -20.57
CA GLY A 410 -8.23 10.51 -20.18
C GLY A 410 -8.91 9.51 -21.14
N GLY A 411 -8.16 8.97 -22.09
CA GLY A 411 -8.69 8.03 -23.09
C GLY A 411 -9.02 6.64 -22.53
N LEU A 412 -8.36 6.23 -21.44
CA LEU A 412 -8.61 4.96 -20.75
C LEU A 412 -9.61 5.13 -19.61
N TYR A 413 -9.41 6.15 -18.77
CA TYR A 413 -10.23 6.41 -17.59
C TYR A 413 -10.11 7.88 -17.14
N GLY A 414 -11.09 8.33 -16.36
CA GLY A 414 -11.06 9.60 -15.65
C GLY A 414 -12.19 10.56 -15.99
N SER A 415 -12.50 11.46 -15.07
CA SER A 415 -13.52 12.50 -15.18
C SER A 415 -12.93 13.89 -15.38
N ASP A 416 -11.69 14.10 -14.95
CA ASP A 416 -10.94 15.35 -15.10
C ASP A 416 -9.44 15.09 -15.11
N THR A 417 -8.65 16.14 -15.32
CA THR A 417 -7.21 16.03 -15.51
C THR A 417 -6.46 15.44 -14.32
N THR A 418 -7.04 15.44 -13.12
CA THR A 418 -6.41 14.88 -11.91
C THR A 418 -6.60 13.37 -11.78
N ASN A 419 -7.39 12.74 -12.64
CA ASN A 419 -7.59 11.29 -12.66
C ASN A 419 -7.65 10.71 -14.08
N TYR A 420 -6.98 11.35 -15.03
CA TYR A 420 -6.92 10.92 -16.42
C TYR A 420 -5.86 9.85 -16.61
N TYR A 421 -6.24 8.74 -17.25
CA TYR A 421 -5.33 7.67 -17.64
C TYR A 421 -5.45 7.40 -19.14
N THR A 422 -4.40 6.83 -19.72
CA THR A 422 -4.34 6.46 -21.12
C THR A 422 -3.68 5.09 -21.32
N ALA A 423 -4.03 4.43 -22.42
CA ALA A 423 -3.45 3.18 -22.88
C ALA A 423 -2.77 3.34 -24.26
N THR A 424 -2.72 4.57 -24.78
CA THR A 424 -2.30 4.86 -26.15
C THR A 424 -1.23 5.94 -26.23
N PHE A 425 -0.53 6.23 -25.11
CA PHE A 425 0.63 7.11 -25.18
C PHE A 425 1.72 6.45 -26.03
N GLY A 426 2.50 7.26 -26.74
CA GLY A 426 3.41 6.80 -27.78
C GLY A 426 4.29 7.90 -28.35
N GLY A 427 5.34 7.50 -29.05
CA GLY A 427 6.44 8.35 -29.51
C GLY A 427 7.75 7.93 -28.87
N THR A 428 8.87 8.55 -29.27
CA THR A 428 10.09 8.45 -28.46
C THR A 428 9.85 8.96 -27.04
N SER A 429 8.85 9.82 -26.83
CA SER A 429 8.46 10.34 -25.51
C SER A 429 7.77 9.37 -24.56
N SER A 430 7.33 8.20 -25.04
CA SER A 430 6.98 7.10 -24.14
C SER A 430 8.18 6.16 -23.94
N ALA A 431 9.10 6.10 -24.91
CA ALA A 431 10.27 5.25 -24.79
C ALA A 431 11.29 5.80 -23.79
N SER A 432 11.60 7.10 -23.82
CA SER A 432 12.59 7.74 -22.93
C SER A 432 12.26 7.70 -21.44
N PRO A 433 11.03 7.93 -20.96
CA PRO A 433 10.71 7.76 -19.53
C PRO A 433 10.83 6.30 -19.08
N ILE A 434 10.51 5.32 -19.94
CA ILE A 434 10.75 3.90 -19.64
C ILE A 434 12.24 3.66 -19.34
N ILE A 435 13.13 4.24 -20.14
CA ILE A 435 14.57 4.15 -19.92
C ILE A 435 15.02 4.92 -18.67
N VAL A 436 14.41 6.09 -18.38
CA VAL A 436 14.67 6.81 -17.13
C VAL A 436 14.32 5.95 -15.91
N GLY A 437 13.20 5.23 -15.96
CA GLY A 437 12.84 4.26 -14.94
C GLY A 437 13.93 3.22 -14.71
N ALA A 438 14.44 2.61 -15.79
CA ALA A 438 15.55 1.65 -15.71
C ALA A 438 16.83 2.28 -15.11
N CYS A 439 17.20 3.48 -15.55
CA CYS A 439 18.32 4.24 -15.01
C CYS A 439 18.16 4.48 -13.50
N ALA A 440 16.96 4.87 -13.04
CA ALA A 440 16.68 5.17 -11.64
C ALA A 440 16.81 3.92 -10.75
N ILE A 441 16.31 2.77 -11.20
CA ILE A 441 16.48 1.49 -10.52
C ILE A 441 17.98 1.17 -10.37
N LEU A 442 18.72 1.13 -11.47
CA LEU A 442 20.15 0.77 -11.46
C LEU A 442 20.96 1.73 -10.59
N GLN A 443 20.68 3.02 -10.69
CA GLN A 443 21.35 4.06 -9.92
C GLN A 443 21.07 3.97 -8.42
N GLY A 444 19.83 3.69 -8.03
CA GLY A 444 19.42 3.52 -6.64
C GLY A 444 20.04 2.29 -6.00
N ILE A 445 20.00 1.14 -6.70
CA ILE A 445 20.67 -0.09 -6.27
C ILE A 445 22.18 0.16 -6.12
N HIS A 446 22.80 0.82 -7.10
CA HIS A 446 24.25 1.07 -7.05
C HIS A 446 24.64 1.98 -5.89
N LYS A 447 23.90 3.06 -5.66
CA LYS A 447 24.13 3.96 -4.51
C LYS A 447 24.02 3.18 -3.19
N GLN A 448 23.03 2.29 -3.08
CA GLN A 448 22.82 1.48 -1.88
C GLN A 448 23.89 0.40 -1.67
N ALA A 449 24.31 -0.26 -2.75
CA ALA A 449 25.32 -1.33 -2.70
C ALA A 449 26.75 -0.81 -2.53
N HIS A 450 27.07 0.36 -3.09
CA HIS A 450 28.46 0.85 -3.21
C HIS A 450 28.74 2.18 -2.51
N GLY A 451 27.71 2.88 -2.03
CA GLY A 451 27.87 4.20 -1.39
C GLY A 451 28.36 5.31 -2.33
N ARG A 452 28.35 5.09 -3.64
CA ARG A 452 28.71 6.05 -4.69
C ARG A 452 27.71 5.97 -5.85
N PRO A 453 27.55 7.04 -6.66
CA PRO A 453 26.74 6.95 -7.86
C PRO A 453 27.48 6.23 -9.00
N LEU A 454 26.71 5.63 -9.92
CA LEU A 454 27.14 5.36 -11.30
C LEU A 454 27.45 6.69 -12.01
N ASP A 455 28.48 6.68 -12.85
CA ASP A 455 28.64 7.70 -13.89
C ASP A 455 27.94 7.31 -15.20
N TYR A 456 27.91 8.24 -16.16
CA TYR A 456 27.21 8.04 -17.43
C TYR A 456 27.84 6.94 -18.30
N THR A 457 29.14 6.64 -18.15
CA THR A 457 29.80 5.56 -18.89
C THR A 457 29.41 4.21 -18.30
N GLU A 458 29.47 4.08 -16.97
CA GLU A 458 29.03 2.87 -16.26
C GLU A 458 27.54 2.58 -16.54
N MET A 459 26.69 3.61 -16.50
CA MET A 459 25.26 3.46 -16.84
C MET A 459 25.07 3.01 -18.29
N HIS A 460 25.80 3.60 -19.24
CA HIS A 460 25.70 3.23 -20.65
C HIS A 460 26.12 1.78 -20.89
N GLU A 461 27.21 1.32 -20.27
CA GLU A 461 27.64 -0.08 -20.35
C GLU A 461 26.56 -1.05 -19.83
N LEU A 462 25.90 -0.70 -18.72
CA LEU A 462 24.82 -1.50 -18.13
C LEU A 462 23.59 -1.59 -19.05
N LEU A 463 23.20 -0.46 -19.65
CA LEU A 463 22.04 -0.37 -20.54
C LEU A 463 22.29 -0.98 -21.93
N MET A 464 23.55 -1.11 -22.35
CA MET A 464 23.91 -1.64 -23.68
C MET A 464 24.23 -3.13 -23.66
N ASN A 465 25.03 -3.58 -22.69
CA ASN A 465 25.67 -4.90 -22.75
C ASN A 465 24.85 -6.02 -22.10
N TYR A 466 23.91 -5.69 -21.22
CA TYR A 466 23.14 -6.65 -20.44
C TYR A 466 21.64 -6.57 -20.76
N SER A 467 21.34 -6.29 -22.02
CA SER A 467 20.03 -5.84 -22.49
C SER A 467 19.45 -6.76 -23.56
N THR A 468 18.16 -6.64 -23.85
CA THR A 468 17.51 -7.43 -24.90
C THR A 468 17.75 -6.79 -26.26
N PRO A 469 18.30 -7.51 -27.26
CA PRO A 469 18.54 -6.94 -28.58
C PRO A 469 17.25 -6.42 -29.25
N GLN A 470 17.39 -5.39 -30.09
CA GLN A 470 16.32 -5.04 -31.02
C GLN A 470 16.06 -6.17 -32.02
N ALA A 471 14.87 -6.19 -32.60
CA ALA A 471 14.58 -7.08 -33.73
C ALA A 471 15.45 -6.73 -34.94
N ALA A 472 15.74 -7.74 -35.76
CA ALA A 472 16.51 -7.56 -36.99
C ALA A 472 15.82 -6.55 -37.92
N HIS A 473 16.44 -5.39 -38.08
CA HIS A 473 15.89 -4.27 -38.83
C HIS A 473 17.03 -3.35 -39.32
N PHE A 474 16.78 -2.54 -40.36
CA PHE A 474 17.79 -1.61 -40.90
C PHE A 474 17.89 -0.31 -40.09
N LYS A 475 16.81 0.09 -39.40
CA LYS A 475 16.83 1.15 -38.40
C LYS A 475 17.50 0.64 -37.13
N LEU A 476 18.60 1.27 -36.74
CA LEU A 476 19.32 0.99 -35.50
C LEU A 476 18.77 1.90 -34.39
N ILE A 477 18.24 1.30 -33.34
CA ILE A 477 17.69 1.99 -32.17
C ILE A 477 18.27 1.45 -30.85
N GLY A 478 19.29 0.61 -30.94
CA GLY A 478 19.90 -0.02 -29.78
C GLY A 478 19.07 -1.13 -29.14
N PRO A 479 19.59 -1.83 -28.11
CA PRO A 479 18.82 -2.81 -27.34
C PRO A 479 17.83 -2.14 -26.39
N MET A 480 16.88 -2.91 -25.86
CA MET A 480 16.01 -2.48 -24.75
C MET A 480 16.60 -3.00 -23.44
N PRO A 481 16.77 -2.16 -22.39
CA PRO A 481 17.36 -2.60 -21.14
C PRO A 481 16.66 -3.82 -20.54
N ASN A 482 17.46 -4.72 -19.95
CA ASN A 482 16.98 -5.86 -19.18
C ASN A 482 17.52 -5.70 -17.76
N LEU A 483 16.66 -5.29 -16.84
CA LEU A 483 17.04 -5.02 -15.45
C LEU A 483 17.49 -6.29 -14.73
N GLN A 484 17.09 -7.49 -15.15
CA GLN A 484 17.70 -8.70 -14.59
C GLN A 484 19.20 -8.76 -14.88
N GLY A 485 19.57 -8.59 -16.15
CA GLY A 485 20.97 -8.59 -16.57
C GLY A 485 21.76 -7.45 -15.94
N SER A 486 21.24 -6.23 -16.02
CA SER A 486 21.94 -5.04 -15.54
C SER A 486 22.03 -4.98 -14.00
N CYS A 487 20.97 -5.31 -13.25
CA CYS A 487 21.01 -5.31 -11.78
C CYS A 487 22.02 -6.32 -11.24
N ASP A 488 22.14 -7.50 -11.86
CA ASP A 488 23.13 -8.50 -11.46
C ASP A 488 24.57 -7.97 -11.56
N GLN A 489 24.84 -7.12 -12.56
CA GLN A 489 26.15 -6.47 -12.70
C GLN A 489 26.34 -5.32 -11.72
N VAL A 490 25.28 -4.55 -11.44
CA VAL A 490 25.31 -3.47 -10.45
C VAL A 490 25.61 -4.04 -9.07
N VAL A 491 24.93 -5.10 -8.64
CA VAL A 491 25.21 -5.73 -7.34
C VAL A 491 26.60 -6.40 -7.36
N GLY A 492 27.06 -6.84 -8.54
CA GLY A 492 28.37 -7.46 -8.75
C GLY A 492 28.44 -8.89 -8.22
N VAL A 493 27.33 -9.39 -7.69
CA VAL A 493 27.11 -10.76 -7.26
C VAL A 493 25.62 -11.03 -7.37
N SER A 494 25.24 -12.13 -8.01
CA SER A 494 23.86 -12.57 -8.11
C SER A 494 23.77 -14.06 -7.85
N PHE A 495 22.55 -14.54 -7.63
CA PHE A 495 22.32 -15.97 -7.51
C PHE A 495 20.90 -16.35 -7.92
N THR A 496 20.74 -17.62 -8.26
CA THR A 496 19.46 -18.26 -8.57
C THR A 496 19.26 -19.49 -7.69
N ALA A 497 18.01 -19.95 -7.64
CA ALA A 497 17.61 -21.20 -7.02
C ALA A 497 16.82 -22.03 -8.05
N ASP A 498 16.98 -23.35 -8.03
CA ASP A 498 16.23 -24.27 -8.90
C ASP A 498 14.73 -24.29 -8.58
N THR A 499 14.39 -24.10 -7.30
CA THR A 499 13.03 -23.88 -6.82
C THR A 499 13.00 -22.83 -5.72
N THR A 500 11.95 -22.03 -5.70
CA THR A 500 11.72 -21.01 -4.67
C THR A 500 10.53 -21.35 -3.78
N ILE A 501 9.80 -22.44 -4.08
CA ILE A 501 8.59 -22.83 -3.37
C ILE A 501 8.48 -24.36 -3.31
N GLY A 502 8.10 -24.89 -2.15
CA GLY A 502 7.77 -26.31 -2.02
C GLY A 502 7.45 -26.76 -0.59
N TRP A 503 7.25 -28.06 -0.42
CA TRP A 503 6.89 -28.66 0.87
C TRP A 503 8.13 -29.00 1.70
N ALA A 504 8.07 -28.79 3.01
CA ALA A 504 9.10 -29.24 3.94
C ALA A 504 9.19 -30.78 3.98
N PRO A 505 10.40 -31.37 4.00
CA PRO A 505 11.69 -30.70 3.80
C PRO A 505 11.89 -30.32 2.32
N LEU A 506 12.24 -29.05 2.07
CA LEU A 506 12.48 -28.53 0.72
C LEU A 506 13.99 -28.46 0.46
N ALA A 507 14.49 -29.31 -0.43
CA ALA A 507 15.84 -29.18 -0.97
C ALA A 507 15.85 -28.14 -2.08
N VAL A 508 16.81 -27.23 -2.03
CA VAL A 508 17.02 -26.15 -3.00
C VAL A 508 18.49 -26.13 -3.39
N ASP A 509 18.74 -26.15 -4.70
CA ASP A 509 20.07 -25.97 -5.27
C ASP A 509 20.24 -24.50 -5.68
N PHE A 510 21.29 -23.88 -5.16
CA PHE A 510 21.64 -22.50 -5.44
C PHE A 510 22.87 -22.42 -6.35
N GLU A 511 22.82 -21.49 -7.30
CA GLU A 511 23.93 -21.17 -8.19
C GLU A 511 24.18 -19.66 -8.18
N ALA A 512 25.40 -19.29 -7.80
CA ALA A 512 25.85 -17.92 -7.76
C ALA A 512 26.68 -17.53 -8.99
N SER A 513 26.60 -16.26 -9.35
CA SER A 513 27.39 -15.66 -10.42
C SER A 513 27.94 -14.30 -9.99
N SER A 514 29.07 -13.92 -10.56
CA SER A 514 29.69 -12.61 -10.35
C SER A 514 30.52 -12.28 -11.57
N GLY A 515 30.51 -11.01 -11.99
CA GLY A 515 31.44 -10.49 -12.99
C GLY A 515 32.86 -10.27 -12.47
N LEU A 516 33.09 -10.43 -11.15
CA LEU A 516 34.38 -10.27 -10.50
C LEU A 516 35.15 -11.60 -10.40
N THR A 517 36.46 -11.51 -10.18
CA THR A 517 37.24 -12.67 -9.76
C THR A 517 37.01 -12.89 -8.27
N VAL A 518 36.27 -13.95 -7.93
CA VAL A 518 35.82 -14.23 -6.56
C VAL A 518 36.76 -15.20 -5.84
N ASP A 519 37.20 -14.81 -4.65
CA ASP A 519 38.03 -15.59 -3.73
C ASP A 519 37.20 -16.50 -2.81
N SER A 520 36.05 -16.02 -2.30
CA SER A 520 35.11 -16.82 -1.49
C SER A 520 33.65 -16.47 -1.78
N TRP A 521 32.78 -17.45 -1.52
CA TRP A 521 31.32 -17.33 -1.58
C TRP A 521 30.78 -17.83 -0.25
N ASP A 522 30.04 -16.98 0.45
CA ASP A 522 29.54 -17.20 1.80
C ASP A 522 28.02 -16.98 1.79
N TRP A 523 27.26 -18.03 2.06
CA TRP A 523 25.80 -18.05 2.01
C TRP A 523 25.17 -17.95 3.40
N ASP A 524 24.08 -17.20 3.50
CA ASP A 524 23.13 -17.25 4.60
C ASP A 524 21.74 -17.55 4.04
N PHE A 525 21.16 -18.68 4.43
CA PHE A 525 19.87 -19.13 3.90
C PHE A 525 18.67 -18.57 4.66
N GLY A 526 18.89 -17.74 5.69
CA GLY A 526 17.84 -17.09 6.48
C GLY A 526 17.21 -17.99 7.55
N ASP A 527 17.65 -19.24 7.68
CA ASP A 527 17.18 -20.20 8.69
C ASP A 527 18.22 -20.46 9.80
N GLY A 528 19.31 -19.67 9.81
CA GLY A 528 20.43 -19.79 10.73
C GLY A 528 21.53 -20.74 10.28
N ASN A 529 21.36 -21.43 9.14
CA ASN A 529 22.43 -22.19 8.51
C ASN A 529 23.17 -21.34 7.47
N LEU A 530 24.47 -21.62 7.37
CA LEU A 530 25.39 -20.98 6.43
C LEU A 530 26.07 -22.06 5.59
N ASP A 531 26.48 -21.73 4.37
CA ASP A 531 27.34 -22.60 3.56
C ASP A 531 28.32 -21.77 2.71
N THR A 532 29.20 -22.45 1.99
CA THR A 532 30.22 -21.82 1.15
C THR A 532 30.30 -22.46 -0.23
N GLY A 533 30.83 -21.71 -1.19
CA GLY A 533 31.04 -22.17 -2.56
C GLY A 533 30.06 -21.57 -3.55
N GLN A 534 30.47 -21.49 -4.81
CA GLN A 534 29.67 -20.85 -5.86
C GLN A 534 28.35 -21.58 -6.14
N THR A 535 28.33 -22.90 -5.92
CA THR A 535 27.11 -23.72 -5.96
C THR A 535 26.98 -24.43 -4.62
N THR A 536 25.76 -24.48 -4.08
CA THR A 536 25.46 -25.12 -2.80
C THR A 536 24.04 -25.71 -2.84
N SER A 537 23.81 -26.76 -2.07
CA SER A 537 22.50 -27.36 -1.87
C SER A 537 22.10 -27.19 -0.41
N HIS A 538 20.96 -26.54 -0.16
CA HIS A 538 20.43 -26.36 1.19
C HIS A 538 19.06 -27.02 1.33
N THR A 539 18.79 -27.60 2.51
CA THR A 539 17.49 -28.22 2.80
C THR A 539 16.80 -27.49 3.94
N TYR A 540 15.72 -26.80 3.61
CA TYR A 540 14.86 -26.17 4.59
C TYR A 540 13.96 -27.22 5.26
N LEU A 541 14.24 -27.50 6.52
CA LEU A 541 13.49 -28.48 7.32
C LEU A 541 12.18 -27.92 7.89
N GLY A 542 12.15 -26.62 8.14
CA GLY A 542 11.01 -25.90 8.70
C GLY A 542 10.21 -25.18 7.61
N PRO A 543 8.90 -25.04 7.80
CA PRO A 543 8.12 -24.11 6.99
C PRO A 543 8.42 -22.66 7.34
N GLY A 544 8.26 -21.76 6.37
CA GLY A 544 8.48 -20.33 6.55
C GLY A 544 8.80 -19.61 5.25
N MET A 545 9.07 -18.30 5.37
CA MET A 545 9.65 -17.48 4.30
C MET A 545 11.07 -17.11 4.72
N TYR A 546 12.02 -17.33 3.81
CA TYR A 546 13.43 -17.18 4.10
C TYR A 546 14.07 -16.15 3.17
N ASP A 547 14.76 -15.18 3.77
CA ASP A 547 15.65 -14.25 3.07
C ASP A 547 16.95 -15.00 2.78
N VAL A 548 17.40 -15.00 1.52
CA VAL A 548 18.67 -15.63 1.15
C VAL A 548 19.67 -14.53 0.86
N SER A 549 20.85 -14.62 1.49
CA SER A 549 21.97 -13.70 1.28
C SER A 549 23.19 -14.46 0.80
N LEU A 550 23.93 -13.81 -0.09
CA LEU A 550 25.21 -14.26 -0.58
C LEU A 550 26.19 -13.11 -0.41
N GLU A 551 27.28 -13.34 0.30
CA GLU A 551 28.44 -12.47 0.36
C GLU A 551 29.58 -13.12 -0.44
N ILE A 552 30.33 -12.31 -1.18
CA ILE A 552 31.54 -12.73 -1.86
C ILE A 552 32.70 -11.85 -1.45
N GLN A 553 33.88 -12.45 -1.38
CA GLN A 553 35.15 -11.73 -1.32
C GLN A 553 35.79 -11.74 -2.71
N ALA A 554 36.13 -10.57 -3.25
CA ALA A 554 36.81 -10.41 -4.52
C ALA A 554 38.02 -9.46 -4.36
N GLY A 555 39.18 -10.00 -4.01
CA GLY A 555 40.36 -9.23 -3.66
C GLY A 555 40.18 -8.47 -2.35
N GLU A 556 40.29 -7.13 -2.38
CA GLU A 556 40.04 -6.28 -1.21
C GLU A 556 38.55 -5.85 -1.10
N GLU A 557 37.72 -6.21 -2.08
CA GLU A 557 36.30 -5.84 -2.12
C GLU A 557 35.42 -6.97 -1.59
N THR A 558 34.42 -6.61 -0.80
CA THR A 558 33.33 -7.51 -0.41
C THR A 558 32.07 -7.05 -1.13
N ARG A 559 31.37 -7.98 -1.79
CA ARG A 559 30.04 -7.72 -2.38
C ARG A 559 29.02 -8.61 -1.72
N SER A 560 27.80 -8.14 -1.59
CA SER A 560 26.71 -8.98 -1.14
C SER A 560 25.44 -8.74 -1.93
N SER A 561 24.63 -9.78 -2.04
CA SER A 561 23.28 -9.77 -2.61
C SER A 561 22.35 -10.45 -1.62
N THR A 562 21.20 -9.83 -1.36
CA THR A 562 20.15 -10.41 -0.53
C THR A 562 18.84 -10.38 -1.30
N LYS A 563 18.16 -11.54 -1.38
CA LYS A 563 16.79 -11.66 -1.90
C LYS A 563 15.85 -11.94 -0.74
N SER A 564 14.99 -10.97 -0.40
CA SER A 564 14.04 -11.10 0.70
C SER A 564 12.87 -12.03 0.35
N SER A 565 12.46 -12.87 1.31
CA SER A 565 11.39 -13.88 1.20
C SER A 565 11.51 -14.74 -0.06
N TYR A 566 12.76 -15.07 -0.44
CA TYR A 566 13.08 -15.72 -1.69
C TYR A 566 12.59 -17.17 -1.70
N ILE A 567 12.85 -17.93 -0.64
CA ILE A 567 12.39 -19.32 -0.49
C ILE A 567 11.16 -19.39 0.41
N LYS A 568 10.13 -20.13 -0.04
CA LYS A 568 8.85 -20.30 0.65
C LYS A 568 8.59 -21.80 0.88
N VAL A 569 8.61 -22.20 2.14
CA VAL A 569 8.52 -23.61 2.53
C VAL A 569 7.18 -23.86 3.23
N LEU A 570 6.40 -24.78 2.67
CA LEU A 570 5.05 -25.10 3.10
C LEU A 570 5.04 -26.36 3.98
N ALA A 571 4.22 -26.38 5.02
CA ALA A 571 3.86 -27.60 5.76
C ALA A 571 2.40 -27.51 6.21
N ASP A 572 1.56 -27.11 5.28
CA ASP A 572 0.22 -26.63 5.54
C ASP A 572 -0.82 -27.72 5.47
N SER A 573 -1.79 -27.66 6.38
CA SER A 573 -2.74 -28.74 6.57
C SER A 573 -4.11 -28.23 6.95
N MET A 574 -5.11 -28.99 6.53
CA MET A 574 -6.48 -28.89 7.00
C MET A 574 -6.86 -30.21 7.65
N ILE A 575 -7.35 -30.18 8.89
CA ILE A 575 -7.63 -31.39 9.68
C ILE A 575 -9.00 -31.24 10.32
N ALA A 576 -9.92 -32.17 10.04
CA ALA A 576 -11.19 -32.24 10.73
C ALA A 576 -11.07 -33.11 12.00
N ASP A 577 -11.61 -32.64 13.12
CA ASP A 577 -11.59 -33.38 14.38
C ASP A 577 -12.42 -34.65 14.33
N THR A 578 -12.08 -35.58 15.23
CA THR A 578 -12.93 -36.72 15.58
C THR A 578 -13.75 -36.35 16.80
N ALA A 579 -15.04 -36.65 16.77
CA ALA A 579 -15.94 -36.35 17.89
C ALA A 579 -16.86 -37.52 18.24
N GLU A 580 -17.29 -37.51 19.50
CA GLU A 580 -18.22 -38.46 20.08
C GLU A 580 -19.38 -37.69 20.72
N ALA A 581 -20.60 -38.19 20.55
CA ALA A 581 -21.80 -37.65 21.17
C ALA A 581 -22.88 -38.73 21.28
N LEU A 582 -23.95 -38.46 22.03
CA LEU A 582 -25.06 -39.40 22.20
C LEU A 582 -26.04 -39.36 21.00
N PRO A 583 -26.83 -40.42 20.78
CA PRO A 583 -27.91 -40.40 19.79
C PRO A 583 -28.86 -39.22 20.00
N GLY A 584 -29.20 -38.51 18.92
CA GLY A 584 -30.10 -37.35 18.98
C GLY A 584 -29.45 -36.05 19.47
N GLU A 585 -28.15 -36.01 19.76
CA GLU A 585 -27.44 -34.77 20.08
C GLU A 585 -26.87 -34.07 18.84
N ILE A 586 -26.51 -32.79 19.01
CA ILE A 586 -25.70 -32.05 18.05
C ILE A 586 -24.24 -32.24 18.42
N VAL A 587 -23.45 -32.76 17.48
CA VAL A 587 -22.01 -32.89 17.61
C VAL A 587 -21.30 -31.73 16.91
N GLU A 588 -20.27 -31.19 17.56
CA GLU A 588 -19.38 -30.18 17.00
C GLU A 588 -18.12 -30.83 16.42
N ILE A 589 -17.75 -30.43 15.20
CA ILE A 589 -16.52 -30.82 14.53
C ILE A 589 -15.74 -29.55 14.18
N ALA A 590 -14.62 -29.33 14.86
CA ALA A 590 -13.69 -28.28 14.49
C ALA A 590 -12.81 -28.73 13.30
N VAL A 591 -12.64 -27.87 12.32
CA VAL A 591 -11.63 -28.02 11.26
C VAL A 591 -10.48 -27.07 11.59
N TYR A 592 -9.28 -27.63 11.74
CA TYR A 592 -8.05 -26.91 12.01
C TYR A 592 -7.32 -26.60 10.71
N GLY A 593 -6.87 -25.36 10.58
CA GLY A 593 -6.00 -24.91 9.49
C GLY A 593 -4.62 -24.56 10.05
N ARG A 594 -3.57 -25.08 9.40
CA ARG A 594 -2.18 -24.66 9.59
C ARG A 594 -1.67 -24.06 8.28
N ASN A 595 -1.27 -22.80 8.29
CA ASN A 595 -0.70 -22.08 7.16
C ASN A 595 0.69 -21.53 7.50
N SER A 596 1.63 -21.65 6.57
CA SER A 596 3.03 -21.30 6.74
C SER A 596 3.34 -19.91 6.19
N ILE A 597 2.48 -19.43 5.28
CA ILE A 597 2.48 -18.07 4.73
C ILE A 597 1.13 -17.39 4.98
N PRO A 598 1.05 -16.05 4.99
CA PRO A 598 -0.23 -15.35 5.10
C PRO A 598 -1.19 -15.73 3.96
N ILE A 599 -2.47 -15.93 4.30
CA ILE A 599 -3.52 -16.31 3.34
C ILE A 599 -4.75 -15.43 3.53
N ASN A 600 -5.42 -15.06 2.45
CA ASN A 600 -6.58 -14.18 2.46
C ASN A 600 -7.90 -14.91 2.19
N GLU A 601 -7.86 -16.17 1.73
CA GLU A 601 -9.04 -16.98 1.49
C GLU A 601 -8.79 -18.47 1.74
N ILE A 602 -9.82 -19.17 2.21
CA ILE A 602 -9.83 -20.60 2.48
C ILE A 602 -11.11 -21.21 1.90
N ILE A 603 -10.93 -22.29 1.13
CA ILE A 603 -12.02 -23.14 0.65
C ILE A 603 -12.02 -24.45 1.44
N VAL A 604 -13.11 -24.73 2.16
CA VAL A 604 -13.31 -25.94 2.98
C VAL A 604 -14.43 -26.79 2.37
N PRO A 605 -14.12 -27.76 1.48
CA PRO A 605 -15.09 -28.76 1.07
C PRO A 605 -15.28 -29.80 2.19
N VAL A 606 -16.51 -30.25 2.41
CA VAL A 606 -16.84 -31.28 3.40
C VAL A 606 -17.78 -32.31 2.79
N VAL A 607 -17.45 -33.58 2.96
CA VAL A 607 -18.33 -34.74 2.73
C VAL A 607 -18.55 -35.42 4.08
N TYR A 608 -19.81 -35.59 4.47
CA TYR A 608 -20.19 -36.22 5.75
C TYR A 608 -21.00 -37.49 5.48
N ASP A 609 -20.30 -38.54 5.09
CA ASP A 609 -20.91 -39.79 4.60
C ASP A 609 -20.44 -41.00 5.41
N GLY A 610 -21.35 -41.96 5.59
CA GLY A 610 -21.16 -43.13 6.44
C GLY A 610 -22.49 -43.77 6.82
N ASP A 611 -22.39 -44.85 7.61
CA ASP A 611 -23.54 -45.64 8.02
C ASP A 611 -24.38 -44.91 9.09
N MET A 612 -23.78 -43.98 9.85
CA MET A 612 -24.49 -43.17 10.83
C MET A 612 -25.16 -41.96 10.17
N ALA A 613 -26.48 -41.88 10.24
CA ALA A 613 -27.20 -40.76 9.66
C ALA A 613 -26.90 -39.43 10.39
N LEU A 614 -26.17 -38.54 9.71
CA LEU A 614 -25.94 -37.15 10.15
C LEU A 614 -26.75 -36.16 9.31
N THR A 615 -27.29 -35.14 9.97
CA THR A 615 -27.89 -33.96 9.32
C THR A 615 -27.04 -32.74 9.64
N TYR A 616 -26.52 -32.08 8.61
CA TYR A 616 -25.82 -30.80 8.78
C TYR A 616 -26.79 -29.75 9.32
N ASP A 617 -26.40 -29.09 10.41
CA ASP A 617 -27.21 -28.07 11.09
C ASP A 617 -26.72 -26.66 10.71
N HIS A 618 -25.53 -26.27 11.18
CA HIS A 618 -24.91 -24.98 10.86
C HIS A 618 -23.38 -25.01 10.99
N PHE A 619 -22.74 -23.86 10.76
CA PHE A 619 -21.33 -23.64 11.04
C PHE A 619 -21.13 -22.36 11.85
N SER A 620 -20.01 -22.27 12.56
CA SER A 620 -19.56 -21.06 13.24
C SER A 620 -18.05 -20.88 13.02
N THR A 621 -17.59 -19.63 13.05
CA THR A 621 -16.16 -19.27 13.13
C THR A 621 -15.82 -18.65 14.47
N ASP A 622 -16.75 -18.64 15.44
CA ASP A 622 -16.51 -18.02 16.74
C ASP A 622 -15.31 -18.67 17.43
N SER A 623 -14.39 -17.83 17.92
CA SER A 623 -13.12 -18.27 18.50
C SER A 623 -12.24 -19.12 17.57
N CYS A 624 -12.50 -19.06 16.25
CA CYS A 624 -11.59 -19.57 15.23
C CYS A 624 -10.63 -18.46 14.82
N ARG A 625 -9.53 -18.83 14.17
CA ARG A 625 -8.55 -17.89 13.60
C ARG A 625 -9.15 -17.00 12.49
N THR A 626 -10.32 -17.36 12.00
CA THR A 626 -11.07 -16.76 10.90
C THR A 626 -12.31 -16.01 11.39
N ASP A 627 -12.47 -15.81 12.71
CA ASP A 627 -13.62 -15.11 13.31
C ASP A 627 -13.80 -13.68 12.76
N TYR A 628 -12.69 -13.02 12.46
CA TYR A 628 -12.64 -11.66 11.93
C TYR A 628 -12.78 -11.56 10.41
N PHE A 629 -12.85 -12.69 9.69
CA PHE A 629 -13.00 -12.68 8.23
C PHE A 629 -14.34 -12.06 7.83
N GLU A 630 -14.33 -11.14 6.86
CA GLU A 630 -15.54 -10.45 6.40
C GLU A 630 -16.51 -11.39 5.67
N VAL A 631 -15.97 -12.38 4.96
CA VAL A 631 -16.77 -13.35 4.20
C VAL A 631 -16.66 -14.70 4.88
N GLN A 632 -17.78 -15.17 5.42
CA GLN A 632 -17.90 -16.50 6.02
C GLN A 632 -19.18 -17.11 5.46
N SER A 633 -19.05 -17.92 4.42
CA SER A 633 -20.22 -18.32 3.61
C SER A 633 -20.21 -19.79 3.24
N GLN A 634 -21.39 -20.39 3.25
CA GLN A 634 -21.63 -21.70 2.65
C GLN A 634 -21.93 -21.50 1.16
N VAL A 635 -20.94 -21.78 0.32
CA VAL A 635 -21.01 -21.57 -1.15
C VAL A 635 -21.57 -22.77 -1.91
N HIS A 636 -21.73 -23.90 -1.23
CA HIS A 636 -22.42 -25.08 -1.76
C HIS A 636 -23.04 -25.89 -0.63
N PHE A 637 -24.24 -26.40 -0.86
CA PHE A 637 -24.92 -27.32 0.04
C PHE A 637 -25.78 -28.30 -0.75
N SER A 638 -25.56 -29.59 -0.53
CA SER A 638 -26.34 -30.68 -1.11
C SER A 638 -26.63 -31.74 -0.04
N PRO A 639 -27.77 -31.65 0.66
CA PRO A 639 -28.10 -32.58 1.73
C PRO A 639 -28.34 -34.01 1.24
N SER A 640 -28.80 -34.17 -0.01
CA SER A 640 -29.02 -35.49 -0.62
C SER A 640 -27.73 -36.24 -0.93
N THR A 641 -26.63 -35.52 -1.16
CA THR A 641 -25.32 -36.10 -1.43
C THR A 641 -24.33 -35.90 -0.29
N LYS A 642 -24.81 -35.40 0.86
CA LYS A 642 -24.05 -35.15 2.08
C LYS A 642 -22.77 -34.32 1.85
N LYS A 643 -22.92 -33.24 1.07
CA LYS A 643 -21.83 -32.38 0.60
C LYS A 643 -22.08 -30.92 0.93
N THR A 644 -21.07 -30.24 1.45
CA THR A 644 -21.08 -28.78 1.67
C THR A 644 -19.72 -28.19 1.36
N THR A 645 -19.65 -26.90 1.00
CA THR A 645 -18.38 -26.18 0.88
C THR A 645 -18.52 -24.79 1.49
N PHE A 646 -17.51 -24.43 2.26
CA PHE A 646 -17.41 -23.12 2.88
C PHE A 646 -16.30 -22.31 2.22
N LYS A 647 -16.55 -21.01 2.07
CA LYS A 647 -15.55 -20.01 1.70
C LYS A 647 -15.41 -19.04 2.86
N LEU A 648 -14.18 -18.95 3.36
CA LEU A 648 -13.77 -18.00 4.38
C LEU A 648 -12.80 -17.04 3.70
N GLN A 649 -13.11 -15.76 3.60
CA GLN A 649 -12.22 -14.77 2.98
C GLN A 649 -12.06 -13.55 3.90
N ALA A 650 -10.82 -13.16 4.14
CA ALA A 650 -10.41 -12.07 5.02
C ALA A 650 -11.15 -10.78 4.64
N SER A 651 -11.08 -10.39 3.36
CA SER A 651 -11.83 -9.25 2.85
C SER A 651 -12.27 -9.39 1.41
N SER A 652 -13.45 -8.85 1.08
CA SER A 652 -13.92 -8.66 -0.30
C SER A 652 -13.50 -7.31 -0.92
N SER A 653 -12.94 -6.41 -0.10
CA SER A 653 -12.56 -5.03 -0.45
C SER A 653 -11.18 -4.59 0.05
N GLY A 654 -10.39 -5.50 0.64
CA GLY A 654 -9.04 -5.23 1.18
C GLY A 654 -8.98 -4.60 2.58
N THR A 655 -10.08 -4.61 3.34
CA THR A 655 -10.22 -3.89 4.61
C THR A 655 -9.84 -4.70 5.86
N ALA A 656 -9.88 -6.04 5.78
CA ALA A 656 -9.42 -6.93 6.85
C ALA A 656 -8.04 -7.54 6.49
N PRO A 657 -7.15 -7.73 7.49
CA PRO A 657 -5.81 -8.27 7.24
C PRO A 657 -5.86 -9.75 6.84
N ASP A 658 -4.86 -10.21 6.08
CA ASP A 658 -4.65 -11.62 5.79
C ASP A 658 -4.55 -12.45 7.09
N LEU A 659 -4.93 -13.73 7.03
CA LEU A 659 -4.68 -14.69 8.10
C LEU A 659 -3.18 -14.91 8.25
N PRO A 660 -2.56 -14.50 9.37
CA PRO A 660 -1.13 -14.67 9.56
C PRO A 660 -0.76 -16.16 9.61
N ALA A 661 0.51 -16.49 9.42
CA ALA A 661 1.00 -17.85 9.60
C ALA A 661 0.69 -18.36 11.01
N GLY A 662 0.31 -19.64 11.14
CA GLY A 662 -0.08 -20.23 12.42
C GLY A 662 -0.90 -21.50 12.27
N ALA A 663 -1.39 -22.02 13.40
CA ALA A 663 -2.24 -23.21 13.47
C ALA A 663 -3.38 -23.01 14.47
N GLY A 664 -4.58 -23.50 14.15
CA GLY A 664 -5.76 -23.43 15.03
C GLY A 664 -7.06 -23.69 14.27
N PRO A 665 -8.21 -23.68 14.97
CA PRO A 665 -9.51 -23.89 14.34
C PRO A 665 -9.81 -22.76 13.34
N ILE A 666 -10.32 -23.12 12.16
CA ILE A 666 -10.69 -22.19 11.08
C ILE A 666 -12.20 -22.24 10.77
N ILE A 667 -12.91 -23.29 11.19
CA ILE A 667 -14.37 -23.38 11.12
C ILE A 667 -14.83 -24.48 12.07
N ARG A 668 -15.98 -24.29 12.71
CA ARG A 668 -16.68 -25.31 13.52
C ARG A 668 -17.95 -25.70 12.79
N LEU A 669 -18.18 -26.99 12.67
CA LEU A 669 -19.32 -27.58 11.95
C LEU A 669 -20.20 -28.32 12.93
N PHE A 670 -21.51 -28.13 12.83
CA PHE A 670 -22.48 -28.75 13.73
C PHE A 670 -23.37 -29.73 12.96
N PHE A 671 -23.46 -30.95 13.46
CA PHE A 671 -24.25 -32.02 12.85
C PHE A 671 -25.21 -32.61 13.89
N GLN A 672 -26.48 -32.72 13.52
CA GLN A 672 -27.48 -33.47 14.28
C GLN A 672 -27.32 -34.97 14.00
N ILE A 673 -27.10 -35.76 15.05
CA ILE A 673 -27.07 -37.22 15.00
C ILE A 673 -28.51 -37.75 15.01
N ASP A 674 -28.80 -38.77 14.19
CA ASP A 674 -30.10 -39.46 14.22
C ASP A 674 -30.35 -40.10 15.59
N ALA A 675 -31.57 -39.95 16.11
CA ALA A 675 -31.94 -40.48 17.42
C ALA A 675 -31.96 -42.02 17.48
N GLY A 676 -32.03 -42.69 16.32
CA GLY A 676 -31.97 -44.15 16.17
C GLY A 676 -30.58 -44.69 15.79
N ALA A 677 -29.55 -43.85 15.77
CA ALA A 677 -28.19 -44.27 15.45
C ALA A 677 -27.70 -45.38 16.39
N GLN A 678 -26.93 -46.34 15.86
CA GLN A 678 -26.42 -47.50 16.59
C GLN A 678 -24.91 -47.38 16.82
N HIS A 679 -24.40 -47.94 17.93
CA HIS A 679 -22.97 -47.80 18.31
C HIS A 679 -21.95 -48.40 17.33
N THR A 680 -22.40 -49.22 16.38
CA THR A 680 -21.56 -49.77 15.30
C THR A 680 -21.46 -48.85 14.09
N GLU A 681 -22.31 -47.83 14.02
CA GLU A 681 -22.36 -46.89 12.91
C GLU A 681 -21.34 -45.75 13.13
N THR A 682 -20.74 -45.29 12.04
CA THR A 682 -19.82 -44.16 12.05
C THR A 682 -20.02 -43.33 10.79
N THR A 683 -19.63 -42.05 10.84
CA THR A 683 -19.63 -41.17 9.68
C THR A 683 -18.32 -40.42 9.56
N THR A 684 -17.72 -40.48 8.38
CA THR A 684 -16.46 -39.79 8.11
C THR A 684 -16.75 -38.34 7.74
N ILE A 685 -15.97 -37.41 8.28
CA ILE A 685 -15.95 -36.00 7.88
C ILE A 685 -14.74 -35.80 6.98
N ALA A 686 -14.92 -36.04 5.68
CA ALA A 686 -13.86 -35.91 4.69
C ALA A 686 -13.77 -34.46 4.18
N ILE A 687 -12.54 -33.95 4.06
CA ILE A 687 -12.23 -32.57 3.66
C ILE A 687 -11.26 -32.48 2.48
N ASP A 688 -11.00 -33.61 1.81
CA ASP A 688 -10.12 -33.77 0.66
C ASP A 688 -10.73 -33.33 -0.68
N GLY A 689 -12.00 -32.92 -0.67
CA GLY A 689 -12.70 -32.35 -1.81
C GLY A 689 -13.68 -33.29 -2.50
N TYR A 690 -14.47 -32.72 -3.42
CA TYR A 690 -15.37 -33.48 -4.28
C TYR A 690 -15.68 -32.71 -5.57
N SER A 691 -15.82 -33.45 -6.68
CA SER A 691 -16.02 -32.85 -8.01
C SER A 691 -14.90 -31.83 -8.33
N THR A 692 -15.25 -30.56 -8.56
CA THR A 692 -14.30 -29.47 -8.81
C THR A 692 -14.00 -28.63 -7.56
N ARG A 693 -14.49 -29.04 -6.39
CA ARG A 693 -14.31 -28.31 -5.13
C ARG A 693 -13.20 -28.97 -4.35
N LEU A 694 -12.01 -28.39 -4.44
CA LEU A 694 -10.82 -28.83 -3.73
C LEU A 694 -10.58 -27.95 -2.50
N PRO A 695 -9.89 -28.49 -1.48
CA PRO A 695 -9.41 -27.67 -0.37
C PRO A 695 -8.34 -26.72 -0.89
N GLU A 696 -8.47 -25.43 -0.60
CA GLU A 696 -7.56 -24.40 -1.10
C GLU A 696 -7.26 -23.37 -0.01
N PHE A 697 -5.99 -22.97 0.06
CA PHE A 697 -5.51 -21.79 0.76
C PHE A 697 -5.02 -20.81 -0.30
N ASN A 698 -5.64 -19.64 -0.34
CA ASN A 698 -5.40 -18.59 -1.32
C ASN A 698 -4.81 -17.37 -0.63
N GLY A 699 -3.85 -16.72 -1.26
CA GLY A 699 -3.14 -15.60 -0.66
C GLY A 699 -2.48 -14.71 -1.70
N ASN A 700 -2.09 -13.50 -1.30
CA ASN A 700 -1.42 -12.55 -2.19
C ASN A 700 -0.08 -13.07 -2.75
N ILE A 701 0.51 -14.07 -2.08
CA ILE A 701 1.79 -14.68 -2.46
C ILE A 701 1.60 -15.91 -3.35
N LEU A 702 0.67 -16.81 -2.98
CA LEU A 702 0.49 -18.10 -3.64
C LEU A 702 -0.86 -18.73 -3.26
N ASP A 703 -1.49 -19.37 -4.24
CA ASP A 703 -2.63 -20.27 -4.06
C ASP A 703 -2.16 -21.73 -4.11
N TYR A 704 -2.57 -22.54 -3.12
CA TYR A 704 -2.14 -23.94 -3.02
C TYR A 704 -3.13 -24.82 -2.25
N ALA A 705 -3.07 -26.12 -2.49
CA ALA A 705 -3.88 -27.11 -1.76
C ALA A 705 -3.16 -27.57 -0.48
N PRO A 706 -3.76 -27.44 0.71
CA PRO A 706 -3.18 -27.97 1.95
C PRO A 706 -3.29 -29.49 2.03
N ARG A 707 -2.45 -30.14 2.84
CA ARG A 707 -2.60 -31.56 3.15
C ARG A 707 -3.84 -31.78 4.02
N THR A 708 -4.72 -32.68 3.61
CA THR A 708 -5.99 -32.92 4.31
C THR A 708 -5.98 -34.20 5.16
N VAL A 709 -6.65 -34.14 6.30
CA VAL A 709 -6.95 -35.31 7.15
C VAL A 709 -8.41 -35.23 7.59
N GLY A 710 -9.20 -36.23 7.22
CA GLY A 710 -10.61 -36.31 7.60
C GLY A 710 -10.79 -36.69 9.07
N GLY A 711 -11.94 -36.30 9.61
CA GLY A 711 -12.40 -36.64 10.96
C GLY A 711 -13.37 -37.81 10.95
N LEU A 712 -13.75 -38.26 12.14
CA LEU A 712 -14.75 -39.30 12.33
C LEU A 712 -15.78 -38.85 13.37
N VAL A 713 -17.05 -39.09 13.09
CA VAL A 713 -18.11 -39.04 14.10
C VAL A 713 -18.51 -40.47 14.42
N LYS A 714 -18.54 -40.78 15.71
CA LYS A 714 -19.05 -42.04 16.24
C LYS A 714 -19.88 -41.76 17.47
N LEU A 715 -20.74 -42.70 17.84
CA LEU A 715 -21.47 -42.56 19.09
C LEU A 715 -20.54 -42.78 20.27
N CYS A 716 -20.75 -41.95 21.29
CA CYS A 716 -20.26 -42.24 22.62
C CYS A 716 -21.01 -43.45 23.19
N LEU A 717 -20.28 -44.36 23.82
CA LEU A 717 -20.85 -45.49 24.55
C LEU A 717 -21.18 -45.05 25.97
N SER A 718 -22.46 -45.14 26.37
CA SER A 718 -22.88 -44.73 27.72
C SER A 718 -22.31 -45.71 28.75
N ARG A 719 -21.45 -45.25 29.67
CA ARG A 719 -20.99 -46.08 30.79
C ARG A 719 -22.22 -46.58 31.56
N GLY A 720 -22.35 -47.89 31.69
CA GLY A 720 -23.50 -48.57 32.28
C GLY A 720 -24.38 -49.30 31.26
N ASP A 721 -24.28 -49.02 29.97
CA ASP A 721 -24.92 -49.77 28.88
C ASP A 721 -23.94 -50.86 28.40
N MET A 722 -24.08 -52.06 28.97
CA MET A 722 -23.11 -53.15 28.86
C MET A 722 -23.61 -54.30 27.99
N ASP A 723 -24.91 -54.38 27.75
CA ASP A 723 -25.51 -55.42 26.89
C ASP A 723 -25.65 -54.97 25.42
N GLY A 724 -25.43 -53.69 25.13
CA GLY A 724 -25.40 -53.11 23.79
C GLY A 724 -26.79 -52.81 23.21
N GLU A 725 -27.85 -52.89 24.03
CA GLU A 725 -29.17 -52.33 23.70
C GLU A 725 -29.26 -50.87 24.15
N ILE A 726 -29.99 -50.02 23.42
CA ILE A 726 -30.02 -48.58 23.73
C ILE A 726 -30.52 -48.31 25.16
N GLY A 727 -29.59 -47.80 25.99
CA GLY A 727 -29.88 -47.18 27.27
C GLY A 727 -29.63 -48.08 28.47
N ILE A 728 -29.41 -47.46 29.64
CA ILE A 728 -29.05 -48.18 30.86
C ILE A 728 -30.30 -48.76 31.52
N THR A 729 -30.44 -50.08 31.50
CA THR A 729 -31.59 -50.82 32.01
C THR A 729 -31.20 -51.83 33.10
N ILE A 730 -32.20 -52.56 33.60
CA ILE A 730 -31.95 -53.65 34.57
C ILE A 730 -31.18 -54.78 33.91
N ALA A 731 -31.27 -54.95 32.58
CA ALA A 731 -30.53 -55.97 31.86
C ALA A 731 -29.02 -55.72 31.95
N ASP A 732 -28.58 -54.47 31.89
CA ASP A 732 -27.18 -54.09 32.11
C ASP A 732 -26.69 -54.34 33.53
N LEU A 733 -27.54 -54.05 34.52
CA LEU A 733 -27.22 -54.38 35.91
C LEU A 733 -27.04 -55.89 36.08
N VAL A 734 -27.90 -56.68 35.43
CA VAL A 734 -27.78 -58.15 35.42
C VAL A 734 -26.52 -58.59 34.68
N TYR A 735 -26.18 -57.96 33.56
CA TYR A 735 -24.95 -58.20 32.81
C TYR A 735 -23.72 -57.99 33.70
N MET A 736 -23.69 -56.88 34.45
CA MET A 736 -22.60 -56.54 35.37
C MET A 736 -22.45 -57.55 36.51
N VAL A 737 -23.58 -57.98 37.09
CA VAL A 737 -23.58 -59.05 38.10
C VAL A 737 -23.05 -60.35 37.51
N ASP A 738 -23.45 -60.70 36.29
CA ASP A 738 -23.04 -61.94 35.63
C ASP A 738 -21.53 -61.94 35.31
N PHE A 739 -21.02 -60.82 34.80
CA PHE A 739 -19.60 -60.57 34.59
C PHE A 739 -18.78 -60.71 35.88
N MET A 740 -19.19 -60.02 36.95
CA MET A 740 -18.44 -59.99 38.21
C MET A 740 -18.49 -61.29 39.01
N PHE A 741 -19.59 -62.05 38.93
CA PHE A 741 -19.85 -63.15 39.87
C PHE A 741 -20.12 -64.51 39.24
N ASN A 742 -20.46 -64.60 37.95
CA ASN A 742 -20.97 -65.84 37.32
C ASN A 742 -20.25 -66.25 36.01
N SER A 743 -19.05 -65.73 35.74
CA SER A 743 -18.28 -66.00 34.51
C SER A 743 -18.90 -65.42 33.23
N GLY A 744 -19.72 -64.37 33.35
CA GLY A 744 -20.20 -63.59 32.21
C GLY A 744 -19.06 -62.94 31.42
N LEU A 745 -19.34 -62.53 30.18
CA LEU A 745 -18.37 -61.83 29.36
C LEU A 745 -18.09 -60.43 29.94
N PRO A 746 -16.85 -59.92 29.85
CA PRO A 746 -16.55 -58.54 30.21
C PRO A 746 -17.30 -57.56 29.29
N PRO A 747 -17.70 -56.38 29.79
CA PRO A 747 -18.15 -55.28 28.94
C PRO A 747 -17.13 -55.01 27.83
N PHE A 748 -17.61 -54.66 26.63
CA PHE A 748 -16.74 -54.35 25.50
C PHE A 748 -17.13 -53.02 24.85
N PRO A 749 -16.28 -51.98 24.94
CA PRO A 749 -15.02 -51.90 25.67
C PRO A 749 -15.19 -52.00 27.20
N MET A 750 -14.14 -52.43 27.91
CA MET A 750 -14.16 -52.70 29.35
C MET A 750 -14.66 -51.50 30.18
N ASP A 751 -14.32 -50.29 29.74
CA ASP A 751 -14.64 -49.03 30.42
C ASP A 751 -16.15 -48.74 30.49
N LEU A 752 -16.99 -49.46 29.71
CA LEU A 752 -18.44 -49.41 29.85
C LEU A 752 -18.93 -49.81 31.25
N GLY A 753 -18.18 -50.66 31.96
CA GLY A 753 -18.51 -51.06 33.31
C GLY A 753 -18.11 -50.05 34.40
N ASP A 754 -17.26 -49.08 34.11
CA ASP A 754 -16.73 -48.12 35.10
C ASP A 754 -17.68 -46.91 35.19
N VAL A 755 -18.86 -47.12 35.78
CA VAL A 755 -19.96 -46.13 35.83
C VAL A 755 -19.68 -44.97 36.78
N ASP A 756 -18.75 -45.13 37.70
CA ASP A 756 -18.36 -44.10 38.67
C ASP A 756 -17.09 -43.32 38.28
N CYS A 757 -16.48 -43.67 37.14
CA CYS A 757 -15.27 -43.05 36.59
C CYS A 757 -14.06 -43.15 37.52
N SER A 758 -13.98 -44.19 38.33
CA SER A 758 -12.83 -44.48 39.18
C SER A 758 -11.62 -45.00 38.40
N GLY A 759 -11.83 -45.43 37.15
CA GLY A 759 -10.80 -46.05 36.31
C GLY A 759 -10.61 -47.55 36.57
N ALA A 760 -11.52 -48.17 37.33
CA ALA A 760 -11.57 -49.60 37.57
C ALA A 760 -13.02 -50.08 37.45
N VAL A 761 -13.22 -51.26 36.88
CA VAL A 761 -14.53 -51.93 36.89
C VAL A 761 -14.58 -52.88 38.08
N ASP A 762 -15.23 -52.46 39.18
CA ASP A 762 -15.32 -53.23 40.42
C ASP A 762 -16.69 -53.15 41.10
N ILE A 763 -16.81 -53.74 42.29
CA ILE A 763 -18.10 -53.82 42.98
C ILE A 763 -18.71 -52.44 43.32
N ALA A 764 -17.89 -51.38 43.36
CA ALA A 764 -18.34 -50.01 43.55
C ALA A 764 -19.23 -49.56 42.39
N ASP A 765 -18.88 -49.90 41.14
CA ASP A 765 -19.68 -49.63 39.95
C ASP A 765 -21.05 -50.29 40.00
N LEU A 766 -21.07 -51.56 40.44
CA LEU A 766 -22.31 -52.28 40.60
C LEU A 766 -23.20 -51.62 41.67
N VAL A 767 -22.62 -51.22 42.80
CA VAL A 767 -23.33 -50.51 43.86
C VAL A 767 -23.83 -49.15 43.36
N TYR A 768 -23.02 -48.45 42.56
CA TYR A 768 -23.36 -47.17 41.97
C TYR A 768 -24.56 -47.28 41.02
N MET A 769 -24.58 -48.27 40.12
CA MET A 769 -25.74 -48.55 39.27
C MET A 769 -26.99 -48.87 40.08
N VAL A 770 -26.89 -49.69 41.13
CA VAL A 770 -28.04 -50.00 42.00
C VAL A 770 -28.57 -48.73 42.67
N ASP A 771 -27.67 -47.88 43.17
CA ASP A 771 -28.04 -46.63 43.85
C ASP A 771 -28.73 -45.65 42.89
N TRP A 772 -28.17 -45.47 41.69
CA TRP A 772 -28.77 -44.65 40.63
C TRP A 772 -30.16 -45.15 40.22
N MET A 773 -30.28 -46.44 39.87
CA MET A 773 -31.51 -47.00 39.32
C MET A 773 -32.66 -47.10 40.33
N PHE A 774 -32.35 -47.37 41.61
CA PHE A 774 -33.37 -47.73 42.60
C PHE A 774 -33.44 -46.82 43.83
N SER A 775 -32.43 -46.00 44.08
CA SER A 775 -32.31 -45.21 45.32
C SER A 775 -32.17 -43.71 45.07
N GLY A 776 -32.16 -43.26 43.81
CA GLY A 776 -32.05 -41.85 43.43
C GLY A 776 -30.63 -41.30 43.51
N GLY A 777 -29.62 -42.17 43.38
CA GLY A 777 -28.22 -41.79 43.25
C GLY A 777 -27.91 -40.97 41.99
N PRO A 778 -26.70 -40.40 41.88
CA PRO A 778 -26.26 -39.67 40.70
C PRO A 778 -26.19 -40.57 39.45
N ALA A 779 -26.41 -39.99 38.26
CA ALA A 779 -26.30 -40.72 37.00
C ALA A 779 -24.87 -41.21 36.74
N PRO A 780 -24.70 -42.35 36.05
CA PRO A 780 -23.40 -42.79 35.55
C PRO A 780 -22.68 -41.64 34.85
N CYS A 781 -21.37 -41.56 35.05
CA CYS A 781 -20.58 -40.54 34.37
C CYS A 781 -20.70 -40.73 32.85
N GLY A 782 -20.79 -39.62 32.12
CA GLY A 782 -20.79 -39.65 30.66
C GLY A 782 -19.46 -40.14 30.09
N CYS A 783 -19.40 -40.23 28.77
CA CYS A 783 -18.16 -39.90 28.08
C CYS A 783 -17.75 -38.44 28.37
#